data_AF-A0A6N8JQN6-F1
#
_entry.id   AF-A0A6N8JQN6-F1
#
_cell.length_a   1.000
_cell.length_b   1.000
_cell.length_c   1.000
_cell.angle_alpha   90.00
_cell.angle_beta   90.00
_cell.angle_gamma   90.00
#
_symmetry.space_group_name_H-M   'P 1'
#
loop_
_entity.id
_entity.type
_entity.pdbx_description
1 polymer ?
#
loop_
_entity_poly.entity_id
_entity_poly.type
_entity_poly.pdbx_seq_one_letter_code
_entity_poly.pdbx_strand_id
1 'polypeptide(L)'
;MFDFFRKKNQKGSDDAAAQGDAAPGPSDKTTRDVLGDFTATPLPDAVDGLLFRVSMADAASPASGFEAYAARLLSDAEAPSLRAIAVEHPVELRRLNTTNLFWSVFDDSTISAGARGTILRIESVLDRLAMISAIMEDDNGAVPANAFTEGQCSEADWRVLRSIANDASHYLGAADHDNKLNTQYGTTGIRGGNWDLSTRFAAACEEMVLPFRLEYRFVCDSGTGTIVADVSMPAPDVFPKSRFDEAAGQWVDVSAQRPGAAAAYGLRLAALIASAAFGSSVGITRVIVNGKEGSIAGATIMSLEFARIPFTMGTMTAIRDGRFSAPETECDPAALFDMLHLQNHAINLDENDGVLQSVEPVEVALNVVRTPVAEDDRPLSDELRGLLHADVVRDLDVMSEQDADLAARYRAIMEERDDSLLLAVAQLEDIVAETTKATEEEEAARALREAGVTVKPLYCENVFARYLTSVVESDPAVRYQRLSDIGQAARSSLSRIYRDMGDLDAAEAQARMCIDLAPTSAPAFNDLITCYAEGDHYDRIIEVAKDALRVAVTGNDISYVFYRLAFAYWQTGRLPEALACYLRVPEASAMGEAALRERNDLISEMGNKVPGNDWDPTACLRTAGVPLAPLDDVMEVVGRALVLLCDQNMPLAAAPLASLVANTQRNDILHAVAASLRQGV
;
A
#
# COMPACT_ATOMS: atom_id res chain seq x y z
N MET A 1 21.01 -2.96 -14.69
CA MET A 1 21.75 -2.51 -13.49
C MET A 1 21.64 -3.55 -12.37
N PHE A 2 21.82 -4.85 -12.69
CA PHE A 2 21.52 -5.97 -11.77
C PHE A 2 22.70 -6.95 -11.57
N ASP A 3 23.91 -6.64 -12.06
CA ASP A 3 25.02 -7.62 -12.13
C ASP A 3 26.27 -7.32 -11.29
N PHE A 4 26.23 -6.34 -10.37
CA PHE A 4 27.46 -5.91 -9.69
C PHE A 4 27.80 -6.64 -8.37
N PHE A 5 26.89 -7.44 -7.79
CA PHE A 5 27.13 -8.05 -6.47
C PHE A 5 27.41 -9.56 -6.45
N ARG A 6 27.49 -10.24 -7.60
CA ARG A 6 27.62 -11.71 -7.64
C ARG A 6 29.05 -12.26 -7.56
N LYS A 7 30.07 -11.45 -7.29
CA LYS A 7 31.48 -11.83 -7.51
C LYS A 7 32.43 -11.89 -6.31
N LYS A 8 31.92 -12.08 -5.08
CA LYS A 8 32.80 -12.28 -3.89
C LYS A 8 32.70 -13.62 -3.15
N ASN A 9 31.79 -14.53 -3.54
CA ASN A 9 31.63 -15.83 -2.85
C ASN A 9 32.04 -17.04 -3.70
N GLN A 10 33.20 -16.99 -4.35
CA GLN A 10 33.82 -18.20 -4.90
C GLN A 10 35.34 -18.18 -4.69
N LYS A 11 35.79 -18.83 -3.62
CA LYS A 11 37.01 -19.64 -3.59
C LYS A 11 37.10 -20.44 -2.29
N GLY A 12 37.18 -21.77 -2.43
CA GLY A 12 37.62 -22.69 -1.40
C GLY A 12 36.61 -23.77 -1.01
N SER A 13 36.32 -24.72 -1.91
CA SER A 13 35.91 -26.06 -1.49
C SER A 13 37.16 -26.93 -1.46
N ASP A 14 37.49 -27.49 -0.31
CA ASP A 14 38.25 -28.74 -0.21
C ASP A 14 37.70 -29.56 0.97
N ASP A 15 37.63 -30.86 0.73
CA ASP A 15 36.92 -31.90 1.45
C ASP A 15 37.22 -32.02 2.95
N ALA A 16 36.17 -32.18 3.77
CA ALA A 16 36.23 -33.01 4.98
C ALA A 16 34.84 -33.51 5.42
N ALA A 17 34.61 -34.80 5.18
CA ALA A 17 33.86 -35.79 5.97
C ALA A 17 32.58 -35.38 6.72
N ALA A 18 31.49 -36.05 6.33
CA ALA A 18 30.23 -36.15 7.05
C ALA A 18 30.41 -36.50 8.54
N GLN A 19 30.05 -35.55 9.40
CA GLN A 19 29.60 -35.80 10.77
C GLN A 19 28.20 -35.18 10.88
N GLY A 20 27.25 -35.94 11.40
CA GLY A 20 25.88 -35.48 11.56
C GLY A 20 25.83 -34.28 12.51
N ASP A 21 25.30 -33.17 12.03
CA ASP A 21 25.06 -31.98 12.84
C ASP A 21 24.01 -32.29 13.91
N ALA A 22 24.49 -32.42 15.15
CA ALA A 22 23.66 -32.22 16.31
C ALA A 22 23.28 -30.73 16.37
N ALA A 23 22.02 -30.43 16.69
CA ALA A 23 21.58 -29.05 16.91
C ALA A 23 22.53 -28.36 17.90
N PRO A 24 23.00 -27.12 17.62
CA PRO A 24 23.93 -26.43 18.49
C PRO A 24 23.34 -26.27 19.90
N GLY A 25 24.16 -26.52 20.92
CA GLY A 25 23.76 -26.27 22.31
C GLY A 25 23.48 -24.78 22.55
N PRO A 26 22.72 -24.43 23.61
CA PRO A 26 22.37 -23.03 23.91
C PRO A 26 23.57 -22.09 24.11
N SER A 27 24.80 -22.60 24.25
CA SER A 27 26.02 -21.81 24.39
C SER A 27 26.58 -21.23 23.09
N ASP A 28 26.17 -21.73 21.92
CA ASP A 28 26.84 -21.44 20.64
C ASP A 28 26.00 -20.55 19.70
N LYS A 29 24.76 -20.21 20.09
CA LYS A 29 23.89 -19.33 19.30
C LYS A 29 24.34 -17.87 19.36
N THR A 30 24.28 -17.18 18.24
CA THR A 30 24.36 -15.71 18.18
C THR A 30 23.00 -15.08 18.48
N THR A 31 22.99 -13.78 18.80
CA THR A 31 21.76 -12.99 18.91
C THR A 31 20.92 -13.05 17.63
N ARG A 32 21.56 -13.05 16.45
CA ARG A 32 20.89 -13.24 15.15
C ARG A 32 20.23 -14.61 15.00
N ASP A 33 20.87 -15.68 15.49
CA ASP A 33 20.29 -17.03 15.44
C ASP A 33 19.03 -17.12 16.32
N VAL A 34 19.07 -16.52 17.51
CA VAL A 34 17.90 -16.44 18.41
C VAL A 34 16.75 -15.68 17.74
N LEU A 35 17.04 -14.57 17.05
CA LEU A 35 16.03 -13.82 16.31
C LEU A 35 15.51 -14.57 15.06
N GLY A 36 16.39 -15.30 14.38
CA GLY A 36 16.05 -16.10 13.20
C GLY A 36 15.05 -17.20 13.50
N ASP A 37 15.09 -17.79 14.70
CA ASP A 37 14.15 -18.81 15.17
C ASP A 37 12.67 -18.34 15.04
N PHE A 38 12.37 -17.05 15.24
CA PHE A 38 11.00 -16.50 15.14
C PHE A 38 10.42 -16.47 13.72
N THR A 39 11.27 -16.60 12.70
CA THR A 39 10.84 -16.69 11.29
C THR A 39 10.97 -18.10 10.73
N ALA A 40 11.60 -19.02 11.47
CA ALA A 40 11.85 -20.39 11.02
C ALA A 40 10.64 -21.32 11.25
N THR A 41 9.79 -21.01 12.21
CA THR A 41 8.56 -21.74 12.54
C THR A 41 7.39 -20.77 12.72
N PRO A 42 6.13 -21.24 12.74
CA PRO A 42 5.00 -20.38 13.06
C PRO A 42 5.24 -19.59 14.35
N LEU A 43 4.95 -18.29 14.33
CA LEU A 43 5.29 -17.38 15.43
C LEU A 43 4.86 -17.87 16.82
N PRO A 44 3.65 -18.43 17.04
CA PRO A 44 3.27 -18.98 18.35
C PRO A 44 4.19 -20.12 18.82
N ASP A 45 4.66 -20.97 17.91
CA ASP A 45 5.56 -22.09 18.24
C ASP A 45 6.96 -21.59 18.60
N ALA A 46 7.46 -20.56 17.91
CA ALA A 46 8.73 -19.94 18.23
C ALA A 46 8.72 -19.26 19.61
N VAL A 47 7.64 -18.52 19.92
CA VAL A 47 7.43 -17.90 21.24
C VAL A 47 7.38 -18.96 22.34
N ASP A 48 6.50 -19.96 22.20
CA ASP A 48 6.36 -21.02 23.20
C ASP A 48 7.67 -21.81 23.38
N GLY A 49 8.38 -22.07 22.27
CA GLY A 49 9.67 -22.75 22.27
C GLY A 49 10.75 -21.98 23.04
N LEU A 50 10.84 -20.65 22.88
CA LEU A 50 11.76 -19.84 23.66
C LEU A 50 11.39 -19.83 25.15
N LEU A 51 10.11 -19.58 25.47
CA LEU A 51 9.63 -19.53 26.86
C LEU A 51 9.87 -20.87 27.58
N PHE A 52 9.60 -21.99 26.90
CA PHE A 52 9.88 -23.32 27.43
C PHE A 52 11.37 -23.54 27.68
N ARG A 53 12.23 -23.24 26.71
CA ARG A 53 13.69 -23.39 26.84
C ARG A 53 14.24 -22.59 28.03
N VAL A 54 13.82 -21.34 28.18
CA VAL A 54 14.25 -20.50 29.31
C VAL A 54 13.71 -21.03 30.65
N SER A 55 12.48 -21.54 30.69
CA SER A 55 11.91 -22.13 31.92
C SER A 55 12.62 -23.42 32.37
N MET A 56 13.24 -24.14 31.44
CA MET A 56 13.98 -25.38 31.70
C MET A 56 15.47 -25.15 31.96
N ALA A 57 15.96 -23.91 31.85
CA ALA A 57 17.37 -23.60 32.07
C ALA A 57 17.77 -23.81 33.53
N ASP A 58 18.95 -24.36 33.75
CA ASP A 58 19.53 -24.61 35.07
C ASP A 58 21.00 -24.19 35.13
N ALA A 59 21.66 -24.41 36.25
CA ALA A 59 23.07 -24.04 36.42
C ALA A 59 24.04 -24.82 35.51
N ALA A 60 23.63 -25.98 34.99
CA ALA A 60 24.44 -26.79 34.09
C ALA A 60 24.24 -26.39 32.61
N SER A 61 23.08 -25.87 32.26
CA SER A 61 22.75 -25.33 30.94
C SER A 61 21.93 -24.04 31.06
N PRO A 62 22.57 -22.91 31.43
CA PRO A 62 21.86 -21.65 31.62
C PRO A 62 21.37 -21.10 30.28
N ALA A 63 20.21 -20.43 30.29
CA ALA A 63 19.78 -19.62 29.17
C ALA A 63 20.76 -18.44 29.02
N SER A 64 21.00 -18.02 27.77
CA SER A 64 21.79 -16.81 27.53
C SER A 64 21.06 -15.57 28.07
N GLY A 65 21.81 -14.52 28.43
CA GLY A 65 21.19 -13.29 28.96
C GLY A 65 20.24 -12.62 27.96
N PHE A 66 20.53 -12.73 26.66
CA PHE A 66 19.65 -12.27 25.59
C PHE A 66 18.35 -13.10 25.51
N GLU A 67 18.42 -14.43 25.55
CA GLU A 67 17.23 -15.29 25.55
C GLU A 67 16.36 -15.11 26.81
N ALA A 68 16.99 -15.00 27.98
CA ALA A 68 16.30 -14.75 29.24
C ALA A 68 15.56 -13.41 29.21
N TYR A 69 16.20 -12.36 28.68
CA TYR A 69 15.59 -11.05 28.52
C TYR A 69 14.44 -11.06 27.51
N ALA A 70 14.62 -11.72 26.35
CA ALA A 70 13.57 -11.89 25.35
C ALA A 70 12.35 -12.62 25.91
N ALA A 71 12.55 -13.72 26.64
CA ALA A 71 11.48 -14.46 27.30
C ALA A 71 10.72 -13.62 28.33
N ARG A 72 11.43 -12.75 29.06
CA ARG A 72 10.81 -11.78 29.99
C ARG A 72 9.93 -10.79 29.24
N LEU A 73 10.45 -10.12 28.22
CA LEU A 73 9.67 -9.13 27.44
C LEU A 73 8.45 -9.75 26.77
N LEU A 74 8.58 -10.97 26.22
CA LEU A 74 7.45 -11.68 25.60
C LEU A 74 6.40 -12.11 26.64
N SER A 75 6.83 -12.55 27.82
CA SER A 75 5.91 -12.83 28.93
C SER A 75 5.19 -11.56 29.39
N ASP A 76 5.91 -10.43 29.42
CA ASP A 76 5.39 -9.12 29.77
C ASP A 76 4.41 -8.56 28.74
N ALA A 77 4.56 -8.93 27.48
CA ALA A 77 3.67 -8.60 26.36
C ALA A 77 2.46 -9.54 26.22
N GLU A 78 2.28 -10.49 27.16
CA GLU A 78 1.22 -11.52 27.13
C GLU A 78 1.30 -12.45 25.91
N ALA A 79 2.51 -12.70 25.40
CA ALA A 79 2.74 -13.52 24.21
C ALA A 79 2.14 -14.95 24.27
N PRO A 80 1.98 -15.63 25.42
CA PRO A 80 1.28 -16.92 25.49
C PRO A 80 -0.17 -16.89 24.98
N SER A 81 -0.82 -15.72 24.96
CA SER A 81 -2.18 -15.57 24.40
C SER A 81 -2.20 -15.58 22.86
N LEU A 82 -1.05 -15.38 22.20
CA LEU A 82 -0.93 -15.32 20.75
C LEU A 82 -1.45 -16.57 20.06
N ARG A 83 -1.26 -17.75 20.66
CA ARG A 83 -1.72 -19.02 20.07
C ARG A 83 -3.23 -19.05 19.88
N ALA A 84 -4.01 -18.52 20.83
CA ALA A 84 -5.46 -18.46 20.70
C ALA A 84 -5.88 -17.53 19.55
N ILE A 85 -5.18 -16.40 19.39
CA ILE A 85 -5.41 -15.45 18.29
C ILE A 85 -5.08 -16.09 16.94
N ALA A 86 -3.93 -16.76 16.84
CA ALA A 86 -3.42 -17.36 15.61
C ALA A 86 -4.26 -18.56 15.10
N VAL A 87 -5.10 -19.14 15.97
CA VAL A 87 -6.06 -20.20 15.58
C VAL A 87 -7.24 -19.60 14.81
N GLU A 88 -7.69 -18.40 15.19
CA GLU A 88 -8.86 -17.74 14.59
C GLU A 88 -8.46 -16.86 13.40
N HIS A 89 -7.26 -16.28 13.46
CA HIS A 89 -6.76 -15.33 12.46
C HIS A 89 -5.35 -15.72 12.00
N PRO A 90 -5.09 -15.89 10.70
CA PRO A 90 -3.73 -16.10 10.20
C PRO A 90 -2.82 -14.92 10.58
N VAL A 91 -1.73 -15.22 11.29
CA VAL A 91 -0.68 -14.26 11.65
C VAL A 91 0.65 -14.79 11.10
N GLU A 92 1.23 -14.05 10.16
CA GLU A 92 2.57 -14.34 9.60
C GLU A 92 3.55 -13.29 10.10
N LEU A 93 4.80 -13.68 10.38
CA LEU A 93 5.87 -12.76 10.74
C LEU A 93 6.93 -12.75 9.62
N ARG A 94 7.27 -11.56 9.14
CA ARG A 94 8.30 -11.36 8.12
C ARG A 94 9.44 -10.52 8.66
N ARG A 95 10.62 -10.66 8.06
CA ARG A 95 11.76 -9.75 8.28
C ARG A 95 11.86 -8.80 7.09
N LEU A 96 11.81 -7.50 7.34
CA LEU A 96 11.89 -6.47 6.31
C LEU A 96 13.33 -6.30 5.85
N ASN A 97 13.55 -6.30 4.53
CA ASN A 97 14.90 -6.14 3.96
C ASN A 97 15.45 -4.69 4.08
N THR A 98 14.56 -3.70 4.23
CA THR A 98 14.92 -2.28 4.29
C THR A 98 15.45 -1.88 5.66
N THR A 99 14.71 -2.22 6.71
CA THR A 99 15.04 -1.85 8.11
C THR A 99 15.66 -2.99 8.90
N ASN A 100 15.65 -4.22 8.37
CA ASN A 100 15.95 -5.44 9.13
C ASN A 100 15.10 -5.58 10.40
N LEU A 101 13.88 -5.03 10.45
CA LEU A 101 12.92 -5.23 11.54
C LEU A 101 11.89 -6.30 11.19
N PHE A 102 11.09 -6.69 12.17
CA PHE A 102 10.00 -7.63 11.98
C PHE A 102 8.71 -6.91 11.54
N TRP A 103 7.87 -7.63 10.81
CA TRP A 103 6.57 -7.14 10.37
C TRP A 103 5.56 -8.27 10.42
N SER A 104 4.56 -8.14 11.28
CA SER A 104 3.42 -9.02 11.39
C SER A 104 2.39 -8.69 10.31
N VAL A 105 1.99 -9.71 9.56
CA VAL A 105 0.97 -9.65 8.51
C VAL A 105 -0.28 -10.37 9.04
N PHE A 106 -1.38 -9.63 9.11
CA PHE A 106 -2.69 -10.11 9.54
C PHE A 106 -3.78 -9.22 8.93
N ASP A 107 -5.02 -9.72 8.86
CA ASP A 107 -6.16 -8.96 8.37
C ASP A 107 -6.77 -8.10 9.49
N ASP A 108 -6.41 -6.82 9.50
CA ASP A 108 -6.85 -5.82 10.48
C ASP A 108 -8.39 -5.65 10.51
N SER A 109 -9.09 -6.01 9.44
CA SER A 109 -10.56 -5.88 9.36
C SER A 109 -11.32 -6.97 10.11
N THR A 110 -10.65 -8.09 10.42
CA THR A 110 -11.29 -9.26 11.05
C THR A 110 -10.91 -9.45 12.52
N ILE A 111 -9.85 -8.79 12.98
CA ILE A 111 -9.29 -8.98 14.31
C ILE A 111 -9.85 -7.96 15.32
N SER A 112 -10.01 -8.38 16.58
CA SER A 112 -10.41 -7.46 17.65
C SER A 112 -9.29 -6.49 18.02
N ALA A 113 -9.64 -5.29 18.52
CA ALA A 113 -8.66 -4.30 18.97
C ALA A 113 -7.69 -4.85 20.04
N GLY A 114 -8.18 -5.70 20.94
CA GLY A 114 -7.34 -6.36 21.95
C GLY A 114 -6.34 -7.34 21.34
N ALA A 115 -6.79 -8.18 20.41
CA ALA A 115 -5.92 -9.14 19.72
C ALA A 115 -4.88 -8.44 18.83
N ARG A 116 -5.29 -7.39 18.11
CA ARG A 116 -4.39 -6.48 17.38
C ARG A 116 -3.32 -5.90 18.30
N GLY A 117 -3.72 -5.37 19.45
CA GLY A 117 -2.81 -4.84 20.46
C GLY A 117 -1.78 -5.87 20.93
N THR A 118 -2.19 -7.12 21.17
CA THR A 118 -1.27 -8.22 21.52
C THR A 118 -0.26 -8.48 20.41
N ILE A 119 -0.68 -8.58 19.15
CA ILE A 119 0.24 -8.83 18.03
C ILE A 119 1.27 -7.69 17.91
N LEU A 120 0.82 -6.43 17.96
CA LEU A 120 1.74 -5.29 17.85
C LEU A 120 2.67 -5.14 19.07
N ARG A 121 2.23 -5.51 20.27
CA ARG A 121 3.12 -5.60 21.44
C ARG A 121 4.22 -6.63 21.21
N ILE A 122 3.89 -7.82 20.69
CA ILE A 122 4.88 -8.86 20.39
C ILE A 122 5.83 -8.41 19.30
N GLU A 123 5.33 -7.82 18.20
CA GLU A 123 6.16 -7.21 17.15
C GLU A 123 7.14 -6.20 17.74
N SER A 124 6.67 -5.27 18.58
CA SER A 124 7.54 -4.27 19.21
C SER A 124 8.63 -4.89 20.08
N VAL A 125 8.36 -6.01 20.77
CA VAL A 125 9.37 -6.73 21.55
C VAL A 125 10.44 -7.28 20.63
N LEU A 126 10.04 -7.92 19.52
CA LEU A 126 10.97 -8.49 18.56
C LEU A 126 11.79 -7.41 17.85
N ASP A 127 11.19 -6.26 17.52
CA ASP A 127 11.89 -5.12 16.93
C ASP A 127 12.90 -4.50 17.89
N ARG A 128 12.51 -4.29 19.15
CA ARG A 128 13.46 -3.82 20.18
C ARG A 128 14.60 -4.80 20.38
N LEU A 129 14.34 -6.12 20.41
CA LEU A 129 15.40 -7.14 20.49
C LEU A 129 16.31 -7.13 19.25
N ALA A 130 15.76 -6.89 18.05
CA ALA A 130 16.55 -6.71 16.84
C ALA A 130 17.46 -5.47 16.92
N MET A 131 16.94 -4.35 17.42
CA MET A 131 17.72 -3.13 17.61
C MET A 131 18.77 -3.28 18.72
N ILE A 132 18.45 -3.96 19.82
CA ILE A 132 19.42 -4.31 20.88
C ILE A 132 20.54 -5.17 20.29
N SER A 133 20.19 -6.20 19.52
CA SER A 133 21.17 -7.03 18.81
C SER A 133 22.05 -6.20 17.89
N ALA A 134 21.49 -5.23 17.16
CA ALA A 134 22.27 -4.36 16.29
C ALA A 134 23.20 -3.42 17.07
N ILE A 135 22.79 -2.92 18.24
CA ILE A 135 23.65 -2.12 19.12
C ILE A 135 24.80 -2.95 19.70
N MET A 136 24.52 -4.22 19.97
CA MET A 136 25.49 -5.18 20.52
C MET A 136 26.51 -5.63 19.48
N GLU A 137 26.09 -5.72 18.21
CA GLU A 137 26.96 -5.97 17.07
C GLU A 137 27.87 -4.75 16.86
N ASP A 138 29.11 -4.85 17.33
CA ASP A 138 30.17 -3.93 16.97
C ASP A 138 30.64 -4.18 15.52
N ASP A 139 31.71 -3.50 15.08
CA ASP A 139 32.30 -3.68 13.74
C ASP A 139 32.76 -5.14 13.43
N ASN A 140 32.69 -6.09 14.39
CA ASN A 140 33.16 -7.46 14.24
C ASN A 140 32.09 -8.49 13.81
N GLY A 141 30.82 -8.10 13.66
CA GLY A 141 29.76 -8.98 13.15
C GLY A 141 28.91 -9.64 14.24
N ALA A 142 28.36 -10.83 13.95
CA ALA A 142 27.36 -11.48 14.83
C ALA A 142 27.94 -11.83 16.21
N VAL A 143 27.20 -11.51 17.28
CA VAL A 143 27.68 -11.64 18.66
C VAL A 143 27.02 -12.83 19.36
N PRO A 144 27.76 -13.63 20.16
CA PRO A 144 27.18 -14.71 20.95
C PRO A 144 26.05 -14.21 21.85
N ALA A 145 24.94 -14.95 21.92
CA ALA A 145 23.77 -14.56 22.72
C ALA A 145 24.08 -14.48 24.23
N ASN A 146 25.10 -15.21 24.68
CA ASN A 146 25.58 -15.20 26.06
C ASN A 146 26.60 -14.10 26.38
N ALA A 147 26.97 -13.26 25.40
CA ALA A 147 27.96 -12.20 25.60
C ALA A 147 27.47 -11.09 26.53
N PHE A 148 26.15 -11.00 26.75
CA PHE A 148 25.54 -9.97 27.57
C PHE A 148 24.61 -10.55 28.64
N THR A 149 24.53 -9.84 29.75
CA THR A 149 23.59 -10.13 30.84
C THR A 149 22.21 -9.57 30.53
N GLU A 150 21.17 -10.07 31.22
CA GLU A 150 19.83 -9.47 31.16
C GLU A 150 19.86 -7.96 31.51
N GLY A 151 20.71 -7.55 32.46
CA GLY A 151 20.84 -6.15 32.84
C GLY A 151 21.38 -5.25 31.73
N GLN A 152 22.37 -5.73 30.99
CA GLN A 152 22.90 -5.03 29.82
C GLN A 152 21.86 -4.94 28.69
N CYS A 153 21.08 -6.02 28.47
CA CYS A 153 19.97 -5.99 27.52
C CYS A 153 18.89 -4.99 27.94
N SER A 154 18.55 -4.95 29.24
CA SER A 154 17.58 -4.01 29.79
C SER A 154 18.01 -2.55 29.58
N GLU A 155 19.27 -2.20 29.82
CA GLU A 155 19.76 -0.84 29.57
C GLU A 155 19.83 -0.50 28.07
N ALA A 156 20.17 -1.48 27.23
CA ALA A 156 20.14 -1.31 25.78
C ALA A 156 18.71 -1.07 25.25
N ASP A 157 17.68 -1.71 25.82
CA ASP A 157 16.28 -1.48 25.43
C ASP A 157 15.84 -0.03 25.69
N TRP A 158 16.12 0.49 26.88
CA TRP A 158 15.86 1.91 27.17
C TRP A 158 16.66 2.85 26.27
N ARG A 159 17.87 2.44 25.84
CA ARG A 159 18.67 3.21 24.87
C ARG A 159 18.02 3.23 23.50
N VAL A 160 17.49 2.11 23.02
CA VAL A 160 16.73 2.03 21.77
C VAL A 160 15.58 3.03 21.80
N LEU A 161 14.77 3.03 22.87
CA LEU A 161 13.60 3.90 23.00
C LEU A 161 13.94 5.40 22.98
N ARG A 162 15.02 5.81 23.65
CA ARG A 162 15.41 7.24 23.73
C ARG A 162 16.25 7.74 22.54
N SER A 163 16.75 6.84 21.69
CA SER A 163 17.69 7.19 20.60
C SER A 163 17.05 7.37 19.23
N ILE A 164 15.73 7.19 19.08
CA ILE A 164 15.07 7.24 17.77
C ILE A 164 15.26 8.57 17.01
N ALA A 165 15.47 9.68 17.72
CA ALA A 165 15.67 10.98 17.11
C ALA A 165 17.11 11.21 16.62
N ASN A 166 18.06 10.31 16.91
CA ASN A 166 19.48 10.52 16.60
C ASN A 166 19.74 10.63 15.08
N ASP A 167 18.96 9.92 14.28
CA ASP A 167 19.05 9.95 12.82
C ASP A 167 18.35 11.16 12.18
N ALA A 168 17.78 12.08 12.96
CA ALA A 168 17.12 13.27 12.43
C ALA A 168 18.03 14.08 11.48
N SER A 169 19.34 14.12 11.72
CA SER A 169 20.28 14.83 10.82
C SER A 169 20.39 14.19 9.44
N HIS A 170 20.24 12.87 9.33
CA HIS A 170 20.22 12.16 8.06
C HIS A 170 19.01 12.60 7.24
N TYR A 171 17.82 12.57 7.84
CA TYR A 171 16.57 12.95 7.16
C TYR A 171 16.52 14.43 6.79
N LEU A 172 17.04 15.33 7.64
CA LEU A 172 17.05 16.77 7.35
C LEU A 172 17.87 17.12 6.09
N GLY A 173 18.91 16.34 5.80
CA GLY A 173 19.78 16.52 4.63
C GLY A 173 19.24 15.92 3.33
N ALA A 174 18.08 15.24 3.36
CA ALA A 174 17.61 14.44 2.24
C ALA A 174 17.24 15.25 0.97
N ALA A 175 16.98 16.56 1.11
CA ALA A 175 16.62 17.44 -0.02
C ALA A 175 17.74 17.57 -1.08
N ASP A 176 18.99 17.29 -0.68
CA ASP A 176 20.16 17.32 -1.56
C ASP A 176 20.31 16.03 -2.39
N HIS A 177 19.61 14.96 -2.00
CA HIS A 177 19.64 13.68 -2.70
C HIS A 177 18.64 13.64 -3.87
N ASP A 178 18.97 12.79 -4.85
CA ASP A 178 18.10 12.52 -6.00
C ASP A 178 16.84 11.76 -5.56
N ASN A 179 15.68 12.15 -6.07
CA ASN A 179 14.42 11.47 -5.81
C ASN A 179 14.03 10.62 -7.02
N LYS A 180 14.34 9.33 -6.94
CA LYS A 180 14.06 8.37 -8.02
C LYS A 180 12.57 8.20 -8.32
N LEU A 181 11.70 8.48 -7.34
CA LEU A 181 10.25 8.39 -7.48
C LEU A 181 9.62 9.68 -8.02
N ASN A 182 10.39 10.76 -8.16
CA ASN A 182 9.88 12.00 -8.77
C ASN A 182 9.50 11.81 -10.26
N THR A 183 10.10 10.82 -10.93
CA THR A 183 9.76 10.46 -12.31
C THR A 183 8.89 9.20 -12.35
N GLN A 184 7.71 9.31 -12.93
CA GLN A 184 6.80 8.19 -13.17
C GLN A 184 6.51 8.06 -14.66
N TYR A 185 6.86 6.91 -15.23
CA TYR A 185 6.64 6.58 -16.64
C TYR A 185 6.98 7.73 -17.60
N GLY A 186 8.20 8.25 -17.48
CA GLY A 186 8.71 9.32 -18.35
C GLY A 186 8.29 10.75 -17.96
N THR A 187 7.37 10.93 -17.02
CA THR A 187 6.97 12.26 -16.52
C THR A 187 7.64 12.58 -15.20
N THR A 188 8.33 13.72 -15.11
CA THR A 188 9.01 14.18 -13.90
C THR A 188 8.21 15.30 -13.24
N GLY A 189 7.93 15.16 -11.94
CA GLY A 189 7.26 16.19 -11.14
C GLY A 189 8.12 17.43 -10.93
N ILE A 190 7.47 18.53 -10.58
CA ILE A 190 8.15 19.79 -10.27
C ILE A 190 9.01 19.57 -9.02
N ARG A 191 10.29 19.96 -9.04
CA ARG A 191 11.16 19.88 -7.86
C ARG A 191 10.59 20.76 -6.74
N GLY A 192 10.34 20.17 -5.58
CA GLY A 192 9.63 20.83 -4.48
C GLY A 192 8.12 21.03 -4.68
N GLY A 193 7.56 20.54 -5.80
CA GLY A 193 6.12 20.38 -6.00
C GLY A 193 5.56 19.23 -5.16
N ASN A 194 4.24 19.10 -5.11
CA ASN A 194 3.60 18.16 -4.20
C ASN A 194 3.96 16.70 -4.51
N TRP A 195 4.18 16.33 -5.77
CA TRP A 195 4.60 14.96 -6.10
C TRP A 195 6.00 14.64 -5.55
N ASP A 196 6.96 15.53 -5.77
CA ASP A 196 8.33 15.40 -5.26
C ASP A 196 8.35 15.39 -3.73
N LEU A 197 7.59 16.29 -3.08
CA LEU A 197 7.46 16.34 -1.63
C LEU A 197 6.86 15.05 -1.05
N SER A 198 5.76 14.58 -1.65
CA SER A 198 5.03 13.40 -1.15
C SER A 198 5.89 12.15 -1.19
N THR A 199 6.60 11.95 -2.30
CA THR A 199 7.44 10.77 -2.49
C THR A 199 8.70 10.82 -1.62
N ARG A 200 9.29 12.00 -1.39
CA ARG A 200 10.43 12.16 -0.45
C ARG A 200 10.02 11.94 1.00
N PHE A 201 8.91 12.53 1.42
CA PHE A 201 8.44 12.40 2.79
C PHE A 201 8.05 10.94 3.11
N ALA A 202 7.29 10.30 2.22
CA ALA A 202 6.94 8.89 2.37
C ALA A 202 8.19 7.99 2.37
N ALA A 203 9.15 8.22 1.46
CA ALA A 203 10.41 7.47 1.46
C ALA A 203 11.17 7.60 2.79
N ALA A 204 11.24 8.81 3.34
CA ALA A 204 11.90 9.04 4.62
C ALA A 204 11.19 8.29 5.77
N CYS A 205 9.85 8.27 5.80
CA CYS A 205 9.09 7.50 6.78
C CYS A 205 9.29 5.98 6.65
N GLU A 206 9.27 5.43 5.43
CA GLU A 206 9.49 3.99 5.17
C GLU A 206 10.92 3.52 5.48
N GLU A 207 11.89 4.43 5.52
CA GLU A 207 13.28 4.15 5.88
C GLU A 207 13.56 4.22 7.39
N MET A 208 12.60 4.69 8.21
CA MET A 208 12.81 4.84 9.65
C MET A 208 12.92 3.48 10.36
N VAL A 209 13.99 3.32 11.15
CA VAL A 209 14.17 2.15 12.02
C VAL A 209 13.61 2.47 13.40
N LEU A 210 12.39 2.04 13.66
CA LEU A 210 11.64 2.37 14.88
C LEU A 210 11.28 1.11 15.69
N PRO A 211 11.28 1.19 17.04
CA PRO A 211 10.91 0.06 17.90
C PRO A 211 9.42 -0.26 17.91
N PHE A 212 8.60 0.61 17.31
CA PHE A 212 7.15 0.45 17.18
C PHE A 212 6.75 0.74 15.74
N ARG A 213 5.76 -0.01 15.25
CA ARG A 213 5.17 0.20 13.93
C ARG A 213 4.73 1.65 13.75
N LEU A 214 5.17 2.26 12.66
CA LEU A 214 4.77 3.60 12.24
C LEU A 214 3.65 3.49 11.22
N GLU A 215 2.46 3.91 11.59
CA GLU A 215 1.40 4.25 10.65
C GLU A 215 1.40 5.76 10.48
N TYR A 216 1.23 6.23 9.25
CA TYR A 216 1.20 7.67 8.98
C TYR A 216 0.32 8.03 7.78
N ARG A 217 -0.14 9.27 7.78
CA ARG A 217 -0.75 9.96 6.64
C ARG A 217 -0.26 11.39 6.60
N PHE A 218 -0.30 12.02 5.43
CA PHE A 218 0.16 13.39 5.31
C PHE A 218 -0.54 14.18 4.21
N VAL A 219 -0.37 15.50 4.29
CA VAL A 219 -0.69 16.43 3.22
C VAL A 219 0.52 17.34 3.00
N CYS A 220 1.01 17.38 1.76
CA CYS A 220 2.03 18.32 1.32
C CYS A 220 1.37 19.48 0.58
N ASP A 221 1.69 20.71 0.96
CA ASP A 221 1.28 21.92 0.25
C ASP A 221 2.51 22.77 -0.05
N SER A 222 3.04 22.57 -1.24
CA SER A 222 4.18 23.34 -1.76
C SER A 222 3.88 24.84 -1.88
N GLY A 223 2.61 25.23 -2.07
CA GLY A 223 2.21 26.63 -2.21
C GLY A 223 2.28 27.41 -0.90
N THR A 224 1.98 26.76 0.24
CA THR A 224 2.16 27.36 1.57
C THR A 224 3.50 27.00 2.23
N GLY A 225 4.27 26.09 1.64
CA GLY A 225 5.50 25.57 2.24
C GLY A 225 5.24 24.75 3.50
N THR A 226 4.12 24.01 3.53
CA THR A 226 3.64 23.28 4.70
C THR A 226 3.53 21.78 4.44
N ILE A 227 3.94 20.97 5.42
CA ILE A 227 3.57 19.55 5.50
C ILE A 227 2.82 19.33 6.81
N VAL A 228 1.68 18.66 6.73
CA VAL A 228 0.95 18.15 7.91
C VAL A 228 1.04 16.63 7.89
N ALA A 229 1.41 16.01 9.01
CA ALA A 229 1.52 14.57 9.14
C ALA A 229 0.77 14.07 10.37
N ASP A 230 -0.10 13.09 10.18
CA ASP A 230 -0.73 12.29 11.23
C ASP A 230 0.10 11.02 11.40
N VAL A 231 0.53 10.71 12.61
CA VAL A 231 1.41 9.58 12.94
C VAL A 231 0.90 8.83 14.14
N SER A 232 0.88 7.49 14.07
CA SER A 232 0.48 6.65 15.21
C SER A 232 1.51 6.73 16.35
N MET A 233 1.00 6.88 17.57
CA MET A 233 1.79 6.90 18.80
C MET A 233 1.60 5.61 19.58
N PRO A 234 2.68 5.00 20.11
CA PRO A 234 2.58 3.78 20.89
C PRO A 234 1.81 4.04 22.20
N ALA A 235 0.91 3.12 22.55
CA ALA A 235 0.20 3.16 23.82
C ALA A 235 1.16 2.85 25.00
N PRO A 236 0.93 3.38 26.22
CA PRO A 236 1.83 3.16 27.35
C PRO A 236 2.11 1.68 27.68
N ASP A 237 1.15 0.79 27.43
CA ASP A 237 1.26 -0.63 27.76
C ASP A 237 2.31 -1.39 26.93
N VAL A 238 2.74 -0.85 25.79
CA VAL A 238 3.78 -1.47 24.94
C VAL A 238 5.21 -1.22 25.45
N PHE A 239 5.40 -0.27 26.36
CA PHE A 239 6.70 0.05 26.96
C PHE A 239 7.09 -0.98 28.03
N PRO A 240 8.39 -1.16 28.35
CA PRO A 240 8.82 -2.13 29.37
C PRO A 240 8.11 -1.93 30.72
N LYS A 241 7.58 -3.00 31.32
CA LYS A 241 7.03 -2.96 32.71
C LYS A 241 8.10 -3.16 33.77
N SER A 242 9.26 -3.72 33.40
CA SER A 242 10.34 -4.02 34.31
C SER A 242 11.67 -3.49 33.78
N ARG A 243 12.54 -3.03 34.69
CA ARG A 243 13.91 -2.59 34.41
C ARG A 243 14.86 -3.28 35.39
N PHE A 244 16.03 -3.65 34.91
CA PHE A 244 17.08 -4.18 35.79
C PHE A 244 17.81 -3.02 36.47
N ASP A 245 17.81 -2.99 37.80
CA ASP A 245 18.62 -2.08 38.59
C ASP A 245 19.98 -2.73 38.84
N GLU A 246 21.01 -2.24 38.14
CA GLU A 246 22.37 -2.76 38.25
C GLU A 246 22.97 -2.53 39.64
N ALA A 247 22.63 -1.41 40.30
CA ALA A 247 23.16 -1.09 41.62
C ALA A 247 22.55 -2.00 42.70
N ALA A 248 21.28 -2.34 42.57
CA ALA A 248 20.58 -3.26 43.47
C ALA A 248 20.69 -4.74 43.05
N GLY A 249 21.16 -5.02 41.84
CA GLY A 249 21.27 -6.37 41.28
C GLY A 249 19.92 -7.09 41.15
N GLN A 250 18.83 -6.35 40.95
CA GLN A 250 17.47 -6.91 40.95
C GLN A 250 16.57 -6.23 39.91
N TRP A 251 15.49 -6.93 39.55
CA TRP A 251 14.43 -6.37 38.71
C TRP A 251 13.51 -5.47 39.53
N VAL A 252 13.14 -4.33 38.94
CA VAL A 252 12.21 -3.36 39.52
C VAL A 252 11.03 -3.18 38.58
N ASP A 253 9.83 -3.09 39.15
CA ASP A 253 8.62 -2.71 38.41
C ASP A 253 8.66 -1.20 38.11
N VAL A 254 8.55 -0.87 36.83
CA VAL A 254 8.56 0.50 36.30
C VAL A 254 7.27 0.80 35.53
N SER A 255 6.22 0.00 35.74
CA SER A 255 4.92 0.19 35.09
C SER A 255 4.36 1.61 35.25
N ALA A 256 4.59 2.26 36.39
CA ALA A 256 4.17 3.64 36.64
C ALA A 256 4.88 4.69 35.77
N GLN A 257 6.02 4.35 35.15
CA GLN A 257 6.79 5.26 34.29
C GLN A 257 6.36 5.19 32.82
N ARG A 258 5.58 4.17 32.44
CA ARG A 258 5.18 3.91 31.05
C ARG A 258 4.47 5.10 30.38
N PRO A 259 3.56 5.83 31.03
CA PRO A 259 2.94 7.00 30.40
C PRO A 259 3.96 8.09 30.06
N GLY A 260 4.86 8.42 31.00
CA GLY A 260 5.94 9.38 30.77
C GLY A 260 6.90 8.95 29.66
N ALA A 261 7.23 7.66 29.60
CA ALA A 261 8.07 7.09 28.53
C ALA A 261 7.37 7.17 27.16
N ALA A 262 6.07 6.88 27.10
CA ALA A 262 5.28 6.97 25.88
C ALA A 262 5.18 8.41 25.37
N ALA A 263 4.88 9.37 26.26
CA ALA A 263 4.86 10.79 25.92
C ALA A 263 6.22 11.28 25.44
N ALA A 264 7.29 10.94 26.16
CA ALA A 264 8.65 11.30 25.81
C ALA A 264 9.09 10.69 24.46
N TYR A 265 8.72 9.44 24.18
CA TYR A 265 8.92 8.82 22.87
C TYR A 265 8.15 9.57 21.77
N GLY A 266 6.89 9.92 22.01
CA GLY A 266 6.06 10.62 21.04
C GLY A 266 6.64 11.99 20.64
N LEU A 267 7.20 12.75 21.61
CA LEU A 267 7.89 14.01 21.33
C LEU A 267 9.18 13.81 20.49
N ARG A 268 9.93 12.72 20.74
CA ARG A 268 11.10 12.36 19.92
C ARG A 268 10.69 11.97 18.50
N LEU A 269 9.64 11.18 18.36
CA LEU A 269 9.08 10.80 17.07
C LEU A 269 8.60 12.02 16.30
N ALA A 270 7.89 12.95 16.96
CA ALA A 270 7.46 14.19 16.32
C ALA A 270 8.63 15.03 15.80
N ALA A 271 9.73 15.12 16.55
CA ALA A 271 10.95 15.78 16.08
C ALA A 271 11.57 15.07 14.88
N LEU A 272 11.61 13.73 14.87
CA LEU A 272 12.12 12.93 13.75
C LEU A 272 11.29 13.14 12.48
N ILE A 273 9.96 13.08 12.60
CA ILE A 273 9.00 13.31 11.52
C ILE A 273 9.12 14.75 10.99
N ALA A 274 9.24 15.75 11.88
CA ALA A 274 9.50 17.13 11.48
C ALA A 274 10.81 17.27 10.70
N SER A 275 11.85 16.55 11.10
CA SER A 275 13.12 16.51 10.39
C SER A 275 12.98 15.95 8.97
N ALA A 276 12.26 14.83 8.81
CA ALA A 276 11.97 14.24 7.51
C ALA A 276 11.13 15.17 6.60
N ALA A 277 10.14 15.85 7.17
CA ALA A 277 9.32 16.82 6.44
C ALA A 277 10.15 18.04 5.98
N PHE A 278 10.95 18.67 6.86
CA PHE A 278 11.84 19.76 6.45
C PHE A 278 12.93 19.32 5.48
N GLY A 279 13.36 18.07 5.60
CA GLY A 279 14.31 17.40 4.71
C GLY A 279 13.74 17.05 3.33
N SER A 280 12.42 17.12 3.14
CA SER A 280 11.80 16.85 1.84
C SER A 280 12.06 17.98 0.83
N SER A 281 12.19 19.23 1.29
CA SER A 281 12.58 20.37 0.45
C SER A 281 12.99 21.56 1.30
N VAL A 282 13.92 22.38 0.80
CA VAL A 282 14.25 23.69 1.37
C VAL A 282 13.07 24.67 1.37
N GLY A 283 12.06 24.43 0.54
CA GLY A 283 10.83 25.23 0.47
C GLY A 283 9.84 24.97 1.62
N ILE A 284 10.00 23.88 2.38
CA ILE A 284 9.14 23.61 3.53
C ILE A 284 9.58 24.48 4.71
N THR A 285 8.73 25.41 5.13
CA THR A 285 9.00 26.34 6.22
C THR A 285 8.20 26.04 7.48
N ARG A 286 7.11 25.28 7.35
CA ARG A 286 6.19 24.93 8.43
C ARG A 286 5.88 23.43 8.39
N VAL A 287 5.91 22.77 9.54
CA VAL A 287 5.52 21.36 9.66
C VAL A 287 4.59 21.21 10.85
N ILE A 288 3.50 20.46 10.69
CA ILE A 288 2.60 20.09 11.77
C ILE A 288 2.63 18.59 11.91
N VAL A 289 2.87 18.10 13.13
CA VAL A 289 2.84 16.68 13.44
C VAL A 289 1.73 16.42 14.46
N ASN A 290 0.76 15.62 14.07
CA ASN A 290 -0.32 15.15 14.92
C ASN A 290 -0.04 13.72 15.37
N GLY A 291 0.08 13.50 16.68
CA GLY A 291 0.19 12.17 17.26
C GLY A 291 -1.19 11.57 17.49
N LYS A 292 -1.44 10.39 16.91
CA LYS A 292 -2.71 9.65 17.00
C LYS A 292 -2.56 8.46 17.94
N GLU A 293 -3.46 8.30 18.89
CA GLU A 293 -3.36 7.24 19.90
C GLU A 293 -3.50 5.83 19.30
N GLY A 294 -2.45 5.01 19.41
CA GLY A 294 -2.44 3.58 19.07
C GLY A 294 -2.51 3.22 17.57
N SER A 295 -3.18 4.03 16.76
CA SER A 295 -3.29 3.91 15.30
C SER A 295 -3.58 5.27 14.68
N ILE A 296 -3.40 5.40 13.37
CA ILE A 296 -3.78 6.62 12.64
C ILE A 296 -5.29 6.94 12.70
N ALA A 297 -6.15 5.97 13.05
CA ALA A 297 -7.58 6.18 13.26
C ALA A 297 -7.92 6.63 14.69
N GLY A 298 -6.94 6.62 15.60
CA GLY A 298 -7.12 7.03 17.00
C GLY A 298 -7.34 8.53 17.19
N ALA A 299 -7.68 8.92 18.41
CA ALA A 299 -7.81 10.33 18.76
C ALA A 299 -6.45 11.06 18.66
N THR A 300 -6.49 12.35 18.31
CA THR A 300 -5.29 13.19 18.35
C THR A 300 -4.93 13.49 19.81
N ILE A 301 -3.74 13.09 20.25
CA ILE A 301 -3.24 13.28 21.63
C ILE A 301 -2.14 14.34 21.73
N MET A 302 -1.58 14.74 20.59
CA MET A 302 -0.72 15.92 20.47
C MET A 302 -0.81 16.48 19.05
N SER A 303 -0.66 17.79 18.91
CA SER A 303 -0.54 18.48 17.63
C SER A 303 0.53 19.56 17.78
N LEU A 304 1.66 19.39 17.10
CA LEU A 304 2.86 20.20 17.32
C LEU A 304 3.25 20.91 16.02
N GLU A 305 3.34 22.24 16.06
CA GLU A 305 3.74 23.06 14.93
C GLU A 305 5.20 23.49 15.05
N PHE A 306 5.99 23.12 14.05
CA PHE A 306 7.39 23.46 13.91
C PHE A 306 7.58 24.51 12.81
N ALA A 307 8.42 25.50 13.10
CA ALA A 307 9.01 26.39 12.10
C ALA A 307 10.43 25.94 11.78
N ARG A 308 10.82 26.00 10.49
CA ARG A 308 12.13 25.50 10.02
C ARG A 308 13.33 26.08 10.78
N ILE A 309 13.35 27.40 11.00
CA ILE A 309 14.50 28.08 11.60
C ILE A 309 14.66 27.73 13.09
N PRO A 310 13.65 27.89 13.97
CA PRO A 310 13.72 27.41 15.34
C PRO A 310 14.06 25.91 15.45
N PHE A 311 13.48 25.08 14.58
CA PHE A 311 13.78 23.65 14.56
C PHE A 311 15.25 23.38 14.23
N THR A 312 15.78 24.00 13.17
CA THR A 312 17.16 23.78 12.73
C THR A 312 18.19 24.33 13.71
N MET A 313 17.92 25.49 14.33
CA MET A 313 18.87 26.17 15.21
C MET A 313 18.77 25.71 16.67
N GLY A 314 17.60 25.28 17.11
CA GLY A 314 17.32 24.86 18.49
C GLY A 314 17.20 23.34 18.62
N THR A 315 16.15 22.76 18.05
CA THR A 315 15.79 21.34 18.20
C THR A 315 16.88 20.42 17.67
N MET A 316 17.36 20.67 16.46
CA MET A 316 18.43 19.89 15.86
C MET A 316 19.77 20.04 16.58
N THR A 317 20.03 21.21 17.18
CA THR A 317 21.21 21.39 18.04
C THR A 317 21.09 20.51 19.29
N ALA A 318 19.92 20.50 19.94
CA ALA A 318 19.66 19.63 21.09
C ALA A 318 19.81 18.14 20.78
N ILE A 319 19.33 17.70 19.61
CA ILE A 319 19.49 16.32 19.13
C ILE A 319 20.97 16.00 18.90
N ARG A 320 21.71 16.87 18.19
CA ARG A 320 23.15 16.67 17.91
C ARG A 320 24.02 16.66 19.16
N ASP A 321 23.65 17.44 20.16
CA ASP A 321 24.32 17.46 21.47
C ASP A 321 23.97 16.22 22.32
N GLY A 322 23.13 15.31 21.83
CA GLY A 322 22.72 14.09 22.52
C GLY A 322 21.71 14.30 23.64
N ARG A 323 21.14 15.51 23.78
CA ARG A 323 20.22 15.84 24.88
C ARG A 323 18.87 15.13 24.77
N PHE A 324 18.42 14.83 23.54
CA PHE A 324 17.20 14.04 23.31
C PHE A 324 17.35 12.58 23.76
N SER A 325 18.55 12.03 23.65
CA SER A 325 18.85 10.62 24.00
C SER A 325 19.44 10.46 25.41
N ALA A 326 19.49 11.54 26.19
CA ALA A 326 20.07 11.54 27.53
C ALA A 326 19.17 10.74 28.49
N PRO A 327 19.72 9.86 29.37
CA PRO A 327 18.93 9.02 30.26
C PRO A 327 17.94 9.78 31.13
N GLU A 328 18.25 11.02 31.51
CA GLU A 328 17.41 11.88 32.33
C GLU A 328 16.09 12.26 31.65
N THR A 329 16.02 12.11 30.32
CA THR A 329 14.84 12.48 29.50
C THR A 329 13.98 11.28 29.11
N GLU A 330 14.30 10.07 29.58
CA GLU A 330 13.59 8.84 29.20
C GLU A 330 12.09 8.88 29.51
N CYS A 331 11.74 9.43 30.67
CA CYS A 331 10.37 9.53 31.17
C CYS A 331 9.98 10.97 31.52
N ASP A 332 10.73 11.97 31.03
CA ASP A 332 10.50 13.39 31.27
C ASP A 332 10.08 14.10 29.96
N PRO A 333 8.77 14.06 29.62
CA PRO A 333 8.27 14.75 28.44
C PRO A 333 8.39 16.28 28.54
N ALA A 334 8.41 16.87 29.75
CA ALA A 334 8.53 18.31 29.91
C ALA A 334 9.91 18.82 29.47
N ALA A 335 10.98 18.12 29.86
CA ALA A 335 12.33 18.44 29.41
C ALA A 335 12.46 18.39 27.88
N LEU A 336 11.87 17.38 27.23
CA LEU A 336 11.87 17.26 25.77
C LEU A 336 11.05 18.36 25.10
N PHE A 337 9.88 18.68 25.67
CA PHE A 337 9.00 19.72 25.16
C PHE A 337 9.70 21.07 25.04
N ASP A 338 10.45 21.47 26.08
CA ASP A 338 11.24 22.71 26.08
C ASP A 338 12.31 22.74 24.98
N MET A 339 12.83 21.57 24.58
CA MET A 339 13.85 21.44 23.54
C MET A 339 13.29 21.40 22.11
N LEU A 340 11.97 21.31 21.93
CA LEU A 340 11.34 21.23 20.60
C LEU A 340 11.21 22.58 19.89
N HIS A 341 11.31 23.70 20.61
CA HIS A 341 11.21 25.06 20.04
C HIS A 341 9.99 25.27 19.12
N LEU A 342 8.83 24.82 19.58
CA LEU A 342 7.56 24.85 18.85
C LEU A 342 7.06 26.28 18.59
N GLN A 343 6.45 26.50 17.43
CA GLN A 343 5.77 27.74 17.10
C GLN A 343 4.35 27.79 17.71
N ASN A 344 3.67 26.65 17.68
CA ASN A 344 2.33 26.47 18.24
C ASN A 344 2.14 25.00 18.65
N HIS A 345 1.21 24.71 19.56
CA HIS A 345 0.95 23.34 19.99
C HIS A 345 -0.43 23.18 20.64
N ALA A 346 -0.95 21.97 20.56
CA ALA A 346 -1.98 21.45 21.44
C ALA A 346 -1.46 20.14 22.03
N ILE A 347 -1.27 20.11 23.35
CA ILE A 347 -0.83 18.91 24.09
C ILE A 347 -1.34 19.04 25.51
N ASN A 348 -1.77 17.92 26.10
CA ASN A 348 -2.22 17.88 27.48
C ASN A 348 -1.74 16.59 28.14
N LEU A 349 -1.01 16.72 29.25
CA LEU A 349 -0.52 15.61 30.06
C LEU A 349 -1.36 15.55 31.33
N ASP A 350 -1.92 14.38 31.65
CA ASP A 350 -2.64 14.20 32.89
C ASP A 350 -1.71 14.43 34.10
N GLU A 351 -2.15 15.27 35.03
CA GLU A 351 -1.34 15.67 36.19
C GLU A 351 -1.06 14.50 37.17
N ASN A 352 -1.84 13.42 37.12
CA ASN A 352 -1.76 12.30 38.08
C ASN A 352 -0.92 11.14 37.56
N ASP A 353 -1.06 10.78 36.28
CA ASP A 353 -0.40 9.61 35.69
C ASP A 353 0.52 9.92 34.49
N GLY A 354 0.53 11.16 33.99
CA GLY A 354 1.40 11.58 32.88
C GLY A 354 0.96 11.05 31.51
N VAL A 355 -0.25 10.51 31.39
CA VAL A 355 -0.81 10.06 30.11
C VAL A 355 -1.17 11.27 29.23
N LEU A 356 -0.89 11.17 27.93
CA LEU A 356 -1.32 12.17 26.96
C LEU A 356 -2.83 12.06 26.74
N GLN A 357 -3.54 13.16 26.95
CA GLN A 357 -4.98 13.24 26.76
C GLN A 357 -5.32 13.70 25.33
N SER A 358 -6.53 13.36 24.88
CA SER A 358 -7.05 13.83 23.60
C SER A 358 -7.10 15.37 23.54
N VAL A 359 -6.75 15.92 22.39
CA VAL A 359 -6.71 17.37 22.10
C VAL A 359 -7.30 17.67 20.74
N GLU A 360 -7.85 18.88 20.59
CA GLU A 360 -8.16 19.42 19.27
C GLU A 360 -6.87 19.78 18.52
N PRO A 361 -6.66 19.33 17.27
CA PRO A 361 -5.45 19.64 16.51
C PRO A 361 -5.29 21.14 16.25
N VAL A 362 -4.04 21.59 16.05
CA VAL A 362 -3.75 22.95 15.60
C VAL A 362 -4.37 23.17 14.22
N GLU A 363 -5.13 24.26 14.07
CA GLU A 363 -5.78 24.61 12.82
C GLU A 363 -4.75 25.03 11.74
N VAL A 364 -4.87 24.44 10.55
CA VAL A 364 -3.97 24.70 9.42
C VAL A 364 -4.80 24.97 8.17
N ALA A 365 -4.64 26.16 7.58
CA ALA A 365 -5.15 26.46 6.25
C ALA A 365 -4.16 25.98 5.18
N LEU A 366 -4.63 25.12 4.27
CA LEU A 366 -3.88 24.60 3.14
C LEU A 366 -4.58 24.95 1.83
N ASN A 367 -3.82 25.12 0.76
CA ASN A 367 -4.33 25.24 -0.61
C ASN A 367 -4.78 23.89 -1.19
N VAL A 368 -4.29 22.79 -0.62
CA VAL A 368 -4.65 21.42 -1.03
C VAL A 368 -5.98 21.05 -0.40
N VAL A 369 -7.06 21.39 -1.12
CA VAL A 369 -8.43 21.08 -0.72
C VAL A 369 -8.85 19.74 -1.31
N ARG A 370 -9.58 18.95 -0.50
CA ARG A 370 -10.03 17.60 -0.82
C ARG A 370 -11.51 17.60 -1.22
N THR A 371 -11.86 18.48 -2.16
CA THR A 371 -13.20 18.52 -2.74
C THR A 371 -13.47 17.21 -3.48
N PRO A 372 -14.58 16.50 -3.20
CA PRO A 372 -14.97 15.32 -3.97
C PRO A 372 -14.92 15.60 -5.46
N VAL A 373 -14.42 14.66 -6.27
CA VAL A 373 -14.21 14.87 -7.72
C VAL A 373 -15.48 15.37 -8.39
N ALA A 374 -16.63 14.80 -8.04
CA ALA A 374 -17.96 15.16 -8.55
C ALA A 374 -18.43 16.59 -8.22
N GLU A 375 -17.77 17.26 -7.28
CA GLU A 375 -18.11 18.61 -6.81
C GLU A 375 -17.00 19.62 -7.14
N ASP A 376 -15.92 19.19 -7.80
CA ASP A 376 -14.72 20.00 -8.02
C ASP A 376 -14.73 20.69 -9.39
N ASP A 377 -15.16 21.95 -9.41
CA ASP A 377 -15.20 22.78 -10.62
C ASP A 377 -13.86 23.50 -10.93
N ARG A 378 -12.76 23.15 -10.24
CA ARG A 378 -11.46 23.75 -10.55
C ARG A 378 -11.02 23.39 -11.98
N PRO A 379 -10.50 24.36 -12.75
CA PRO A 379 -10.06 24.11 -14.12
C PRO A 379 -8.80 23.25 -14.14
N LEU A 380 -8.74 22.33 -15.11
CA LEU A 380 -7.53 21.58 -15.42
C LEU A 380 -6.56 22.45 -16.24
N SER A 381 -5.25 22.27 -16.06
CA SER A 381 -4.25 22.88 -16.96
C SER A 381 -4.45 22.44 -18.42
N ASP A 382 -4.01 23.23 -19.40
CA ASP A 382 -4.12 22.89 -20.82
C ASP A 382 -3.52 21.51 -21.17
N GLU A 383 -2.45 21.12 -20.48
CA GLU A 383 -1.83 19.81 -20.64
C GLU A 383 -2.76 18.67 -20.19
N LEU A 384 -3.34 18.78 -18.99
CA LEU A 384 -4.32 17.81 -18.49
C LEU A 384 -5.62 17.84 -19.31
N ARG A 385 -6.05 19.01 -19.79
CA ARG A 385 -7.25 19.14 -20.61
C ARG A 385 -7.15 18.33 -21.90
N GLY A 386 -6.00 18.41 -22.56
CA GLY A 386 -5.71 17.61 -23.75
C GLY A 386 -5.49 16.13 -23.44
N LEU A 387 -4.80 15.82 -22.34
CA LEU A 387 -4.50 14.43 -21.94
C LEU A 387 -5.75 13.64 -21.50
N LEU A 388 -6.68 14.31 -20.80
CA LEU A 388 -7.83 13.68 -20.16
C LEU A 388 -9.16 14.01 -20.86
N HIS A 389 -9.14 14.85 -21.90
CA HIS A 389 -10.34 15.29 -22.62
C HIS A 389 -11.43 15.83 -21.67
N ALA A 390 -11.00 16.67 -20.73
CA ALA A 390 -11.77 17.23 -19.62
C ALA A 390 -11.42 18.71 -19.46
N ASP A 391 -12.34 19.56 -19.03
CA ASP A 391 -12.06 20.98 -18.79
C ASP A 391 -11.93 21.30 -17.30
N VAL A 392 -12.72 20.64 -16.46
CA VAL A 392 -12.69 20.74 -14.99
C VAL A 392 -12.50 19.37 -14.33
N VAL A 393 -12.14 19.34 -13.05
CA VAL A 393 -11.95 18.08 -12.30
C VAL A 393 -13.21 17.23 -12.27
N ARG A 394 -14.39 17.85 -12.13
CA ARG A 394 -15.70 17.18 -12.15
C ARG A 394 -15.97 16.37 -13.41
N ASP A 395 -15.38 16.73 -14.56
CA ASP A 395 -15.52 15.96 -15.80
C ASP A 395 -14.83 14.57 -15.71
N LEU A 396 -14.03 14.33 -14.68
CA LEU A 396 -13.37 13.06 -14.39
C LEU A 396 -14.21 12.14 -13.49
N ASP A 397 -15.35 12.61 -12.99
CA ASP A 397 -16.21 11.80 -12.15
C ASP A 397 -16.88 10.68 -12.93
N VAL A 398 -16.76 9.47 -12.40
CA VAL A 398 -17.47 8.27 -12.87
C VAL A 398 -18.12 7.51 -11.71
N MET A 399 -18.00 7.99 -10.48
CA MET A 399 -18.37 7.25 -9.28
C MET A 399 -19.68 7.74 -8.66
N SER A 400 -20.09 8.99 -8.91
CA SER A 400 -21.36 9.49 -8.38
C SER A 400 -22.53 8.72 -8.94
N GLU A 401 -23.50 8.40 -8.08
CA GLU A 401 -24.72 7.71 -8.45
C GLU A 401 -25.51 8.54 -9.49
N GLN A 402 -25.87 7.90 -10.60
CA GLN A 402 -26.79 8.42 -11.61
C GLN A 402 -28.12 7.67 -11.54
N ASP A 403 -29.22 8.36 -11.84
CA ASP A 403 -30.53 7.76 -12.13
C ASP A 403 -31.01 6.69 -11.13
N ALA A 404 -31.04 6.97 -9.83
CA ALA A 404 -31.39 6.00 -8.77
C ALA A 404 -32.75 5.28 -9.00
N ASP A 405 -33.74 5.98 -9.58
CA ASP A 405 -35.04 5.41 -9.93
C ASP A 405 -34.92 4.38 -11.08
N LEU A 406 -34.09 4.65 -12.09
CA LEU A 406 -33.79 3.68 -13.15
C LEU A 406 -33.01 2.49 -12.59
N ALA A 407 -32.10 2.72 -11.64
CA ALA A 407 -31.38 1.64 -10.97
C ALA A 407 -32.33 0.71 -10.20
N ALA A 408 -33.34 1.26 -9.53
CA ALA A 408 -34.37 0.48 -8.85
C ALA A 408 -35.24 -0.32 -9.84
N ARG A 409 -35.67 0.32 -10.94
CA ARG A 409 -36.44 -0.34 -12.01
C ARG A 409 -35.63 -1.45 -12.69
N TYR A 410 -34.37 -1.21 -13.00
CA TYR A 410 -33.45 -2.21 -13.57
C TYR A 410 -33.34 -3.43 -12.65
N ARG A 411 -33.14 -3.23 -11.34
CA ARG A 411 -33.08 -4.34 -10.37
C ARG A 411 -34.36 -5.17 -10.37
N ALA A 412 -35.53 -4.53 -10.34
CA ALA A 412 -36.82 -5.23 -10.40
C ALA A 412 -36.97 -6.08 -11.68
N ILE A 413 -36.57 -5.53 -12.84
CA ILE A 413 -36.60 -6.28 -14.11
C ILE A 413 -35.68 -7.51 -14.02
N MET A 414 -34.49 -7.37 -13.46
CA MET A 414 -33.52 -8.46 -13.37
C MET A 414 -33.93 -9.55 -12.36
N GLU A 415 -34.67 -9.19 -11.30
CA GLU A 415 -35.24 -10.13 -10.33
C GLU A 415 -36.36 -10.99 -10.94
N GLU A 416 -37.20 -10.40 -11.79
CA GLU A 416 -38.35 -11.08 -12.43
C GLU A 416 -38.02 -11.65 -13.82
N ARG A 417 -36.79 -11.48 -14.29
CA ARG A 417 -36.38 -11.81 -15.67
C ARG A 417 -36.67 -13.25 -16.08
N ASP A 418 -36.48 -14.19 -15.16
CA ASP A 418 -36.64 -15.62 -15.42
C ASP A 418 -38.13 -16.01 -15.57
N ASP A 419 -39.07 -15.16 -15.16
CA ASP A 419 -40.51 -15.35 -15.42
C ASP A 419 -40.85 -15.09 -16.90
N SER A 420 -40.16 -14.15 -17.54
CA SER A 420 -40.32 -13.86 -18.97
C SER A 420 -39.14 -13.08 -19.57
N LEU A 421 -38.29 -13.79 -20.31
CA LEU A 421 -37.14 -13.18 -21.01
C LEU A 421 -37.57 -12.10 -22.02
N LEU A 422 -38.65 -12.31 -22.77
CA LEU A 422 -39.15 -11.35 -23.75
C LEU A 422 -39.66 -10.05 -23.10
N LEU A 423 -40.32 -10.16 -21.94
CA LEU A 423 -40.77 -8.99 -21.19
C LEU A 423 -39.56 -8.21 -20.66
N ALA A 424 -38.57 -8.90 -20.10
CA ALA A 424 -37.35 -8.28 -19.63
C ALA A 424 -36.60 -7.57 -20.76
N VAL A 425 -36.49 -8.17 -21.95
CA VAL A 425 -35.92 -7.52 -23.13
C VAL A 425 -36.63 -6.19 -23.44
N ALA A 426 -37.96 -6.21 -23.57
CA ALA A 426 -38.71 -5.00 -23.87
C ALA A 426 -38.51 -3.91 -22.80
N GLN A 427 -38.52 -4.28 -21.52
CA GLN A 427 -38.33 -3.34 -20.42
C GLN A 427 -36.91 -2.77 -20.34
N LEU A 428 -35.89 -3.57 -20.68
CA LEU A 428 -34.49 -3.12 -20.75
C LEU A 428 -34.24 -2.24 -21.98
N GLU A 429 -34.83 -2.55 -23.13
CA GLU A 429 -34.80 -1.68 -24.32
C GLU A 429 -35.42 -0.31 -24.02
N ASP A 430 -36.51 -0.28 -23.24
CA ASP A 430 -37.10 0.97 -22.76
C ASP A 430 -36.13 1.78 -21.88
N ILE A 431 -35.41 1.12 -20.95
CA ILE A 431 -34.36 1.79 -20.13
C ILE A 431 -33.26 2.35 -21.02
N VAL A 432 -32.79 1.58 -22.01
CA VAL A 432 -31.76 2.02 -22.96
C VAL A 432 -32.24 3.25 -23.76
N ALA A 433 -33.50 3.26 -24.20
CA ALA A 433 -34.08 4.38 -24.93
C ALA A 433 -34.29 5.62 -24.06
N GLU A 434 -34.57 5.45 -22.77
CA GLU A 434 -34.77 6.52 -21.79
C GLU A 434 -33.45 7.20 -21.44
N THR A 435 -32.40 6.42 -21.14
CA THR A 435 -31.05 6.91 -20.82
C THR A 435 -30.33 7.61 -21.98
N THR A 436 -30.86 7.48 -23.20
CA THR A 436 -30.34 8.17 -24.39
C THR A 436 -31.00 9.55 -24.61
N LYS A 437 -31.96 9.96 -23.76
CA LYS A 437 -32.73 11.21 -23.93
C LYS A 437 -32.43 12.23 -22.83
N ALA A 438 -32.24 13.49 -23.25
CA ALA A 438 -32.46 14.73 -22.48
C ALA A 438 -32.10 14.71 -20.98
N THR A 439 -30.88 14.28 -20.64
CA THR A 439 -30.28 14.49 -19.32
C THR A 439 -29.56 15.85 -19.26
N GLU A 440 -29.20 16.30 -18.05
CA GLU A 440 -28.34 17.49 -17.89
C GLU A 440 -26.99 17.32 -18.62
N GLU A 441 -26.42 16.10 -18.65
CA GLU A 441 -25.20 15.85 -19.42
C GLU A 441 -25.42 15.99 -20.94
N GLU A 442 -26.58 15.60 -21.46
CA GLU A 442 -26.92 15.80 -22.88
C GLU A 442 -27.13 17.27 -23.23
N GLU A 443 -27.71 18.06 -22.32
CA GLU A 443 -27.82 19.51 -22.50
C GLU A 443 -26.46 20.20 -22.51
N ALA A 444 -25.57 19.83 -21.57
CA ALA A 444 -24.19 20.32 -21.54
C ALA A 444 -23.40 19.91 -22.80
N ALA A 445 -23.52 18.64 -23.21
CA ALA A 445 -22.91 18.15 -24.44
C ALA A 445 -23.43 18.88 -25.69
N ARG A 446 -24.74 19.15 -25.75
CA ARG A 446 -25.34 19.93 -26.84
C ARG A 446 -24.79 21.34 -26.90
N ALA A 447 -24.69 22.04 -25.76
CA ALA A 447 -24.12 23.38 -25.71
C ALA A 447 -22.67 23.42 -26.22
N LEU A 448 -21.85 22.43 -25.87
CA LEU A 448 -20.49 22.27 -26.40
C LEU A 448 -20.47 22.03 -27.92
N ARG A 449 -21.35 21.16 -28.43
CA ARG A 449 -21.50 20.92 -29.88
C ARG A 449 -21.91 22.20 -30.62
N GLU A 450 -22.81 23.00 -30.06
CA GLU A 450 -23.22 24.30 -30.62
C GLU A 450 -22.08 25.33 -30.61
N ALA A 451 -21.16 25.23 -29.64
CA ALA A 451 -19.92 26.01 -29.60
C ALA A 451 -18.81 25.49 -30.54
N GLY A 452 -19.09 24.43 -31.32
CA GLY A 452 -18.14 23.85 -32.28
C GLY A 452 -17.16 22.83 -31.70
N VAL A 453 -17.39 22.35 -30.47
CA VAL A 453 -16.59 21.30 -29.84
C VAL A 453 -17.12 19.92 -30.23
N THR A 454 -16.21 19.02 -30.63
CA THR A 454 -16.56 17.62 -30.87
C THR A 454 -16.79 16.92 -29.53
N VAL A 455 -18.03 16.50 -29.27
CA VAL A 455 -18.40 15.75 -28.04
C VAL A 455 -18.80 14.33 -28.39
N LYS A 456 -18.12 13.34 -27.80
CA LYS A 456 -18.41 11.91 -27.96
C LYS A 456 -19.05 11.32 -26.70
N PRO A 457 -19.98 10.36 -26.82
CA PRO A 457 -20.46 9.60 -25.68
C PRO A 457 -19.35 8.69 -25.14
N LEU A 458 -19.24 8.55 -23.81
CA LEU A 458 -18.29 7.65 -23.15
C LEU A 458 -18.87 7.10 -21.85
N TYR A 459 -18.95 5.78 -21.78
CA TYR A 459 -19.09 5.04 -20.54
C TYR A 459 -17.70 4.62 -20.03
N CYS A 460 -17.51 4.70 -18.73
CA CYS A 460 -16.28 4.29 -18.05
C CYS A 460 -16.66 3.37 -16.89
N GLU A 461 -16.28 2.09 -16.99
CA GLU A 461 -16.57 1.09 -15.96
C GLU A 461 -15.94 1.45 -14.60
N ASN A 462 -14.82 2.17 -14.63
CA ASN A 462 -14.13 2.61 -13.44
C ASN A 462 -13.33 3.88 -13.73
N VAL A 463 -12.77 4.45 -12.66
CA VAL A 463 -12.02 5.71 -12.73
C VAL A 463 -10.80 5.62 -13.65
N PHE A 464 -10.15 4.45 -13.78
CA PHE A 464 -8.99 4.31 -14.65
C PHE A 464 -9.36 4.47 -16.11
N ALA A 465 -10.46 3.87 -16.55
CA ALA A 465 -10.97 4.01 -17.91
C ALA A 465 -11.17 5.48 -18.31
N ARG A 466 -11.55 6.35 -17.36
CA ARG A 466 -11.73 7.79 -17.60
C ARG A 466 -10.43 8.53 -17.90
N TYR A 467 -9.32 8.09 -17.30
CA TYR A 467 -8.00 8.67 -17.51
C TYR A 467 -7.31 8.21 -18.81
N LEU A 468 -7.80 7.14 -19.44
CA LEU A 468 -7.20 6.56 -20.66
C LEU A 468 -7.78 7.12 -21.96
N THR A 469 -8.53 8.22 -21.91
CA THR A 469 -9.19 8.79 -23.09
C THR A 469 -8.23 9.15 -24.22
N SER A 470 -7.05 9.68 -23.91
CA SER A 470 -6.02 9.99 -24.92
C SER A 470 -5.34 8.76 -25.54
N VAL A 471 -5.52 7.56 -24.98
CA VAL A 471 -5.05 6.31 -25.60
C VAL A 471 -5.88 5.96 -26.84
N VAL A 472 -7.17 6.34 -26.84
CA VAL A 472 -8.12 6.01 -27.91
C VAL A 472 -8.53 7.23 -28.75
N GLU A 473 -8.24 8.44 -28.28
CA GLU A 473 -8.49 9.69 -28.99
C GLU A 473 -7.22 10.55 -29.04
N SER A 474 -6.81 10.92 -30.25
CA SER A 474 -5.58 11.68 -30.48
C SER A 474 -5.80 13.19 -30.59
N ASP A 475 -7.04 13.63 -30.85
CA ASP A 475 -7.38 15.04 -30.95
C ASP A 475 -7.71 15.63 -29.56
N PRO A 476 -6.82 16.42 -28.94
CA PRO A 476 -7.01 16.95 -27.59
C PRO A 476 -8.19 17.93 -27.45
N ALA A 477 -8.80 18.36 -28.56
CA ALA A 477 -9.99 19.21 -28.55
C ALA A 477 -11.29 18.43 -28.33
N VAL A 478 -11.29 17.10 -28.50
CA VAL A 478 -12.47 16.26 -28.26
C VAL A 478 -12.82 16.26 -26.77
N ARG A 479 -14.12 16.28 -26.46
CA ARG A 479 -14.66 16.12 -25.11
C ARG A 479 -15.59 14.93 -25.02
N TYR A 480 -15.78 14.44 -23.81
CA TYR A 480 -16.63 13.30 -23.54
C TYR A 480 -17.84 13.68 -22.70
N GLN A 481 -18.98 13.12 -23.09
CA GLN A 481 -20.20 13.12 -22.32
C GLN A 481 -20.27 11.80 -21.56
N ARG A 482 -20.35 11.86 -20.23
CA ARG A 482 -20.58 10.67 -19.39
C ARG A 482 -21.93 10.06 -19.74
N LEU A 483 -21.94 8.74 -19.93
CA LEU A 483 -23.16 7.96 -20.14
C LEU A 483 -23.68 7.35 -18.84
N SER A 484 -25.00 7.09 -18.81
CA SER A 484 -25.69 6.45 -17.69
C SER A 484 -25.20 5.02 -17.45
N ASP A 485 -24.81 4.74 -16.20
CA ASP A 485 -24.37 3.41 -15.76
C ASP A 485 -25.47 2.36 -15.96
N ILE A 486 -26.72 2.74 -15.68
CA ILE A 486 -27.88 1.85 -15.84
C ILE A 486 -28.17 1.58 -17.32
N GLY A 487 -27.98 2.58 -18.19
CA GLY A 487 -28.10 2.40 -19.63
C GLY A 487 -27.09 1.41 -20.19
N GLN A 488 -25.87 1.39 -19.66
CA GLN A 488 -24.85 0.41 -20.03
C GLN A 488 -25.17 -0.98 -19.44
N ALA A 489 -25.52 -1.06 -18.16
CA ALA A 489 -25.89 -2.31 -17.49
C ALA A 489 -27.09 -2.99 -18.19
N ALA A 490 -28.06 -2.21 -18.67
CA ALA A 490 -29.18 -2.72 -19.46
C ALA A 490 -28.73 -3.34 -20.79
N ARG A 491 -27.79 -2.71 -21.53
CA ARG A 491 -27.23 -3.26 -22.78
C ARG A 491 -26.45 -4.57 -22.54
N SER A 492 -25.63 -4.61 -21.50
CA SER A 492 -24.92 -5.83 -21.10
C SER A 492 -25.89 -6.95 -20.74
N SER A 493 -26.93 -6.65 -19.98
CA SER A 493 -27.98 -7.62 -19.64
C SER A 493 -28.80 -8.07 -20.85
N LEU A 494 -29.10 -7.19 -21.80
CA LEU A 494 -29.73 -7.55 -23.08
C LEU A 494 -28.86 -8.55 -23.84
N SER A 495 -27.55 -8.30 -23.96
CA SER A 495 -26.60 -9.24 -24.58
C SER A 495 -26.69 -10.64 -23.94
N ARG A 496 -26.70 -10.68 -22.61
CA ARG A 496 -26.85 -11.94 -21.86
C ARG A 496 -28.19 -12.64 -22.13
N ILE A 497 -29.30 -11.91 -22.13
CA ILE A 497 -30.64 -12.50 -22.34
C ILE A 497 -30.78 -13.03 -23.76
N TYR A 498 -30.29 -12.30 -24.77
CA TYR A 498 -30.33 -12.78 -26.16
C TYR A 498 -29.54 -14.08 -26.33
N ARG A 499 -28.38 -14.21 -25.66
CA ARG A 499 -27.64 -15.48 -25.57
C ARG A 499 -28.44 -16.59 -24.92
N ASP A 500 -29.09 -16.32 -23.77
CA ASP A 500 -29.94 -17.30 -23.08
C ASP A 500 -31.12 -17.76 -23.97
N MET A 501 -31.59 -16.88 -24.88
CA MET A 501 -32.60 -17.19 -25.90
C MET A 501 -32.04 -17.89 -27.16
N GLY A 502 -30.71 -18.00 -27.29
CA GLY A 502 -30.02 -18.53 -28.47
C GLY A 502 -29.90 -17.57 -29.65
N ASP A 503 -30.28 -16.30 -29.49
CA ASP A 503 -30.13 -15.25 -30.50
C ASP A 503 -28.74 -14.60 -30.38
N LEU A 504 -27.73 -15.32 -30.86
CA LEU A 504 -26.34 -14.88 -30.80
C LEU A 504 -26.06 -13.63 -31.64
N ASP A 505 -26.83 -13.39 -32.70
CA ASP A 505 -26.67 -12.20 -33.55
C ASP A 505 -27.12 -10.93 -32.81
N ALA A 506 -28.28 -10.98 -32.13
CA ALA A 506 -28.75 -9.88 -31.29
C ALA A 506 -27.83 -9.64 -30.09
N ALA A 507 -27.31 -10.72 -29.48
CA ALA A 507 -26.35 -10.62 -28.39
C ALA A 507 -25.04 -9.95 -28.83
N GLU A 508 -24.47 -10.37 -29.97
CA GLU A 508 -23.26 -9.76 -30.55
C GLU A 508 -23.49 -8.27 -30.84
N ALA A 509 -24.65 -7.89 -31.37
CA ALA A 509 -24.97 -6.49 -31.66
C ALA A 509 -24.97 -5.62 -30.39
N GLN A 510 -25.56 -6.10 -29.29
CA GLN A 510 -25.55 -5.39 -28.01
C GLN A 510 -24.14 -5.31 -27.41
N ALA A 511 -23.40 -6.42 -27.43
CA ALA A 511 -22.03 -6.45 -26.90
C ALA A 511 -21.08 -5.51 -27.66
N ARG A 512 -21.20 -5.40 -28.99
CA ARG A 512 -20.45 -4.44 -29.80
C ARG A 512 -20.80 -3.00 -29.44
N MET A 513 -22.08 -2.69 -29.23
CA MET A 513 -22.50 -1.36 -28.79
C MET A 513 -21.92 -1.01 -27.42
N CYS A 514 -21.84 -1.97 -26.49
CA CYS A 514 -21.16 -1.75 -25.20
C CYS A 514 -19.70 -1.33 -25.38
N ILE A 515 -18.97 -1.99 -26.29
CA ILE A 515 -17.57 -1.65 -26.61
C ILE A 515 -17.45 -0.27 -27.27
N ASP A 516 -18.30 0.03 -28.25
CA ASP A 516 -18.29 1.30 -28.97
C ASP A 516 -18.51 2.50 -28.03
N LEU A 517 -19.33 2.32 -26.99
CA LEU A 517 -19.60 3.34 -25.98
C LEU A 517 -18.55 3.36 -24.85
N ALA A 518 -17.76 2.30 -24.68
CA ALA A 518 -16.79 2.16 -23.60
C ALA A 518 -15.39 1.76 -24.11
N PRO A 519 -14.80 2.49 -25.08
CA PRO A 519 -13.57 2.08 -25.75
C PRO A 519 -12.33 2.02 -24.84
N THR A 520 -12.38 2.67 -23.67
CA THR A 520 -11.30 2.66 -22.66
C THR A 520 -11.54 1.64 -21.54
N SER A 521 -12.64 0.89 -21.57
CA SER A 521 -13.03 -0.05 -20.51
C SER A 521 -12.83 -1.49 -20.96
N ALA A 522 -11.76 -2.14 -20.50
CA ALA A 522 -11.52 -3.57 -20.80
C ALA A 522 -12.71 -4.49 -20.45
N PRO A 523 -13.48 -4.27 -19.36
CA PRO A 523 -14.66 -5.08 -19.07
C PRO A 523 -15.77 -5.05 -20.13
N ALA A 524 -15.87 -3.99 -20.94
CA ALA A 524 -16.87 -3.91 -22.00
C ALA A 524 -16.71 -5.00 -23.08
N PHE A 525 -15.50 -5.57 -23.21
CA PHE A 525 -15.19 -6.64 -24.13
C PHE A 525 -15.67 -8.02 -23.63
N ASN A 526 -15.97 -8.16 -22.34
CA ASN A 526 -16.29 -9.45 -21.71
C ASN A 526 -17.56 -10.08 -22.27
N ASP A 527 -18.58 -9.26 -22.57
CA ASP A 527 -19.84 -9.74 -23.15
C ASP A 527 -19.62 -10.30 -24.54
N LEU A 528 -18.81 -9.63 -25.37
CA LEU A 528 -18.49 -10.07 -26.72
C LEU A 528 -17.63 -11.35 -26.70
N ILE A 529 -16.64 -11.41 -25.81
CA ILE A 529 -15.82 -12.61 -25.57
C ILE A 529 -16.72 -13.80 -25.19
N THR A 530 -17.71 -13.57 -24.34
CA THR A 530 -18.61 -14.65 -23.88
C THR A 530 -19.61 -15.06 -24.97
N CYS A 531 -20.11 -14.11 -25.76
CA CYS A 531 -20.91 -14.41 -26.95
C CYS A 531 -20.16 -15.30 -27.95
N TYR A 532 -18.89 -15.00 -28.22
CA TYR A 532 -18.08 -15.84 -29.10
C TYR A 532 -17.71 -17.19 -28.50
N ALA A 533 -17.58 -17.31 -27.18
CA ALA A 533 -17.34 -18.60 -26.56
C ALA A 533 -18.55 -19.54 -26.68
N GLU A 534 -19.76 -19.04 -26.49
CA GLU A 534 -20.98 -19.85 -26.65
C GLU A 534 -21.26 -20.23 -28.11
N GLY A 535 -20.78 -19.42 -29.06
CA GLY A 535 -20.79 -19.75 -30.48
C GLY A 535 -19.59 -20.57 -30.98
N ASP A 536 -18.71 -21.05 -30.10
CA ASP A 536 -17.46 -21.75 -30.43
C ASP A 536 -16.54 -20.98 -31.43
N HIS A 537 -16.61 -19.65 -31.41
CA HIS A 537 -15.84 -18.75 -32.28
C HIS A 537 -14.51 -18.31 -31.65
N TYR A 538 -13.67 -19.28 -31.26
CA TYR A 538 -12.43 -19.05 -30.51
C TYR A 538 -11.42 -18.13 -31.23
N ASP A 539 -11.32 -18.19 -32.56
CA ASP A 539 -10.48 -17.26 -33.32
C ASP A 539 -10.90 -15.80 -33.13
N ARG A 540 -12.20 -15.53 -33.01
CA ARG A 540 -12.71 -14.17 -32.75
C ARG A 540 -12.45 -13.72 -31.31
N ILE A 541 -12.48 -14.64 -30.35
CA ILE A 541 -12.09 -14.35 -28.96
C ILE A 541 -10.66 -13.87 -28.90
N ILE A 542 -9.74 -14.50 -29.65
CA ILE A 542 -8.33 -14.11 -29.67
C ILE A 542 -8.18 -12.64 -30.10
N GLU A 543 -8.89 -12.22 -31.15
CA GLU A 543 -8.82 -10.83 -31.64
C GLU A 543 -9.42 -9.84 -30.63
N VAL A 544 -10.63 -10.11 -30.12
CA VAL A 544 -11.31 -9.23 -29.14
C VAL A 544 -10.53 -9.14 -27.82
N ALA A 545 -9.96 -10.25 -27.33
CA ALA A 545 -9.16 -10.26 -26.12
C ALA A 545 -7.86 -9.47 -26.28
N LYS A 546 -7.23 -9.50 -27.47
CA LYS A 546 -6.09 -8.63 -27.76
C LYS A 546 -6.47 -7.16 -27.69
N ASP A 547 -7.62 -6.77 -28.25
CA ASP A 547 -8.10 -5.40 -28.17
C ASP A 547 -8.38 -4.98 -26.72
N ALA A 548 -9.01 -5.83 -25.93
CA ALA A 548 -9.25 -5.58 -24.50
C ALA A 548 -7.93 -5.36 -23.71
N LEU A 549 -6.88 -6.14 -24.00
CA LEU A 549 -5.57 -5.99 -23.35
C LEU A 549 -4.88 -4.66 -23.68
N ARG A 550 -5.31 -3.93 -24.72
CA ARG A 550 -4.75 -2.59 -25.03
C ARG A 550 -5.16 -1.53 -24.03
N VAL A 551 -6.25 -1.74 -23.28
CA VAL A 551 -6.80 -0.78 -22.31
C VAL A 551 -6.94 -1.36 -20.90
N ALA A 552 -6.59 -2.64 -20.71
CA ALA A 552 -6.62 -3.29 -19.41
C ALA A 552 -5.46 -2.80 -18.51
N VAL A 553 -5.81 -2.25 -17.34
CA VAL A 553 -4.82 -1.75 -16.36
C VAL A 553 -4.95 -2.38 -14.98
N THR A 554 -6.14 -2.88 -14.62
CA THR A 554 -6.35 -3.51 -13.31
C THR A 554 -5.93 -4.97 -13.34
N GLY A 555 -5.41 -5.48 -12.21
CA GLY A 555 -4.98 -6.88 -12.12
C GLY A 555 -6.12 -7.87 -12.39
N ASN A 556 -7.36 -7.53 -12.00
CA ASN A 556 -8.52 -8.39 -12.22
C ASN A 556 -8.90 -8.46 -13.71
N ASP A 557 -8.96 -7.31 -14.40
CA ASP A 557 -9.30 -7.26 -15.82
C ASP A 557 -8.24 -7.98 -16.66
N ILE A 558 -6.97 -7.73 -16.36
CA ILE A 558 -5.84 -8.39 -17.04
C ILE A 558 -5.92 -9.91 -16.84
N SER A 559 -6.18 -10.37 -15.61
CA SER A 559 -6.30 -11.80 -15.30
C SER A 559 -7.47 -12.46 -16.02
N TYR A 560 -8.64 -11.80 -16.05
CA TYR A 560 -9.81 -12.29 -16.78
C TYR A 560 -9.51 -12.47 -18.27
N VAL A 561 -8.92 -11.46 -18.90
CA VAL A 561 -8.66 -11.50 -20.35
C VAL A 561 -7.60 -12.53 -20.71
N PHE A 562 -6.52 -12.66 -19.93
CA PHE A 562 -5.53 -13.73 -20.15
C PHE A 562 -6.13 -15.13 -19.94
N TYR A 563 -7.01 -15.32 -18.96
CA TYR A 563 -7.71 -16.59 -18.76
C TYR A 563 -8.56 -16.96 -19.99
N ARG A 564 -9.39 -16.04 -20.50
CA ARG A 564 -10.23 -16.28 -21.68
C ARG A 564 -9.40 -16.48 -22.95
N LEU A 565 -8.31 -15.73 -23.10
CA LEU A 565 -7.37 -15.88 -24.21
C LEU A 565 -6.63 -17.22 -24.18
N ALA A 566 -6.24 -17.69 -22.99
CA ALA A 566 -5.60 -18.99 -22.81
C ALA A 566 -6.51 -20.12 -23.31
N PHE A 567 -7.77 -20.10 -22.88
CA PHE A 567 -8.75 -21.09 -23.30
C PHE A 567 -8.98 -21.04 -24.82
N ALA A 568 -9.10 -19.85 -25.41
CA ALA A 568 -9.27 -19.70 -26.86
C ALA A 568 -8.05 -20.22 -27.66
N TYR A 569 -6.83 -19.98 -27.18
CA TYR A 569 -5.63 -20.58 -27.78
C TYR A 569 -5.59 -22.09 -27.66
N TRP A 570 -6.07 -22.64 -26.53
CA TRP A 570 -6.15 -24.08 -26.35
C TRP A 570 -7.12 -24.71 -27.36
N GLN A 571 -8.33 -24.16 -27.49
CA GLN A 571 -9.35 -24.68 -28.42
C GLN A 571 -8.93 -24.55 -29.90
N THR A 572 -8.03 -23.61 -30.22
CA THR A 572 -7.46 -23.45 -31.58
C THR A 572 -6.17 -24.24 -31.79
N GLY A 573 -5.73 -25.04 -30.81
CA GLY A 573 -4.54 -25.88 -30.89
C GLY A 573 -3.19 -25.14 -30.75
N ARG A 574 -3.22 -23.87 -30.37
CA ARG A 574 -2.04 -23.01 -30.14
C ARG A 574 -1.52 -23.18 -28.71
N LEU A 575 -1.07 -24.40 -28.41
CA LEU A 575 -0.78 -24.84 -27.05
C LEU A 575 0.32 -24.04 -26.32
N PRO A 576 1.44 -23.64 -26.96
CA PRO A 576 2.44 -22.78 -26.30
C PRO A 576 1.89 -21.42 -25.87
N GLU A 577 1.09 -20.79 -26.73
CA GLU A 577 0.44 -19.51 -26.42
C GLU A 577 -0.61 -19.65 -25.30
N ALA A 578 -1.38 -20.75 -25.30
CA ALA A 578 -2.32 -21.07 -24.23
C ALA A 578 -1.62 -21.21 -22.88
N LEU A 579 -0.54 -21.99 -22.84
CA LEU A 579 0.28 -22.15 -21.63
C LEU A 579 0.86 -20.81 -21.16
N ALA A 580 1.37 -20.00 -22.09
CA ALA A 580 1.93 -18.69 -21.77
C ALA A 580 0.86 -17.75 -21.19
N CYS A 581 -0.37 -17.78 -21.70
CA CYS A 581 -1.48 -16.99 -21.16
C CYS A 581 -1.88 -17.47 -19.75
N TYR A 582 -2.00 -18.77 -19.49
CA TYR A 582 -2.31 -19.28 -18.15
C TYR A 582 -1.25 -18.89 -17.11
N LEU A 583 0.04 -18.85 -17.49
CA LEU A 583 1.12 -18.38 -16.61
C LEU A 583 1.03 -16.89 -16.26
N ARG A 584 0.20 -16.10 -16.95
CA ARG A 584 -0.06 -14.70 -16.63
C ARG A 584 -1.21 -14.51 -15.65
N VAL A 585 -1.99 -15.55 -15.34
CA VAL A 585 -3.09 -15.50 -14.39
C VAL A 585 -2.57 -15.78 -12.98
N PRO A 586 -2.61 -14.80 -12.05
CA PRO A 586 -2.18 -15.03 -10.67
C PRO A 586 -3.09 -16.02 -9.94
N GLU A 587 -2.51 -16.89 -9.13
CA GLU A 587 -3.26 -17.89 -8.34
C GLU A 587 -4.26 -17.24 -7.36
N ALA A 588 -3.94 -16.04 -6.86
CA ALA A 588 -4.81 -15.28 -5.96
C ALA A 588 -5.96 -14.54 -6.67
N SER A 589 -6.00 -14.55 -8.01
CA SER A 589 -7.12 -13.93 -8.75
C SER A 589 -8.38 -14.80 -8.66
N ALA A 590 -9.55 -14.23 -8.97
CA ALA A 590 -10.82 -14.95 -8.96
C ALA A 590 -10.85 -16.18 -9.90
N MET A 591 -9.98 -16.21 -10.90
CA MET A 591 -9.86 -17.28 -11.90
C MET A 591 -8.65 -18.18 -11.62
N GLY A 592 -7.85 -17.89 -10.59
CA GLY A 592 -6.55 -18.53 -10.36
C GLY A 592 -6.64 -20.04 -10.20
N GLU A 593 -7.61 -20.53 -9.41
CA GLU A 593 -7.80 -21.97 -9.22
C GLU A 593 -8.23 -22.67 -10.52
N ALA A 594 -9.16 -22.06 -11.27
CA ALA A 594 -9.62 -22.62 -12.55
C ALA A 594 -8.51 -22.63 -13.60
N ALA A 595 -7.80 -21.51 -13.74
CA ALA A 595 -6.65 -21.37 -14.63
C ALA A 595 -5.54 -22.37 -14.28
N LEU A 596 -5.26 -22.60 -13.00
CA LEU A 596 -4.27 -23.59 -12.55
C LEU A 596 -4.66 -25.01 -12.96
N ARG A 597 -5.93 -25.38 -12.77
CA ARG A 597 -6.47 -26.70 -13.13
C ARG A 597 -6.37 -26.92 -14.64
N GLU A 598 -6.92 -26.00 -15.42
CA GLU A 598 -6.91 -26.05 -16.88
C GLU A 598 -5.50 -26.03 -17.47
N ARG A 599 -4.58 -25.26 -16.85
CA ARG A 599 -3.15 -25.28 -17.20
C ARG A 599 -2.53 -26.66 -17.00
N ASN A 600 -2.84 -27.35 -15.91
CA ASN A 600 -2.30 -28.68 -15.63
C ASN A 600 -2.84 -29.72 -16.62
N ASP A 601 -4.12 -29.62 -16.98
CA ASP A 601 -4.74 -30.44 -18.02
C ASP A 601 -4.06 -30.21 -19.38
N LEU A 602 -3.84 -28.94 -19.76
CA LEU A 602 -3.10 -28.57 -20.97
C LEU A 602 -1.67 -29.13 -20.96
N ILE A 603 -0.94 -29.02 -19.83
CA ILE A 603 0.42 -29.58 -19.70
C ILE A 603 0.39 -31.10 -19.89
N SER A 604 -0.61 -31.77 -19.33
CA SER A 604 -0.80 -33.22 -19.51
C SER A 604 -1.03 -33.58 -20.98
N GLU A 605 -1.87 -32.81 -21.69
CA GLU A 605 -2.13 -32.98 -23.12
C GLU A 605 -0.87 -32.76 -23.97
N MET A 606 -0.08 -31.72 -23.65
CA MET A 606 1.15 -31.41 -24.37
C MET A 606 2.20 -32.52 -24.24
N GLY A 607 2.27 -33.19 -23.09
CA GLY A 607 3.22 -34.28 -22.82
C GLY A 607 4.67 -33.89 -23.13
N ASN A 608 5.34 -34.62 -24.02
CA ASN A 608 6.73 -34.33 -24.40
C ASN A 608 6.90 -33.04 -25.24
N LYS A 609 5.81 -32.35 -25.59
CA LYS A 609 5.83 -31.08 -26.33
C LYS A 609 5.76 -29.86 -25.40
N VAL A 610 5.69 -30.05 -24.08
CA VAL A 610 5.79 -28.95 -23.12
C VAL A 610 7.12 -28.22 -23.36
N PRO A 611 7.12 -26.88 -23.50
CA PRO A 611 8.35 -26.13 -23.69
C PRO A 611 9.34 -26.36 -22.54
N GLY A 612 10.62 -26.50 -22.86
CA GLY A 612 11.68 -26.69 -21.86
C GLY A 612 12.03 -25.39 -21.11
N ASN A 613 13.00 -25.48 -20.20
CA ASN A 613 13.37 -24.38 -19.30
C ASN A 613 13.87 -23.10 -20.01
N ASP A 614 14.38 -23.20 -21.24
CA ASP A 614 14.87 -22.05 -22.02
C ASP A 614 13.76 -21.32 -22.80
N TRP A 615 12.51 -21.81 -22.69
CA TRP A 615 11.36 -21.15 -23.32
C TRP A 615 11.00 -19.88 -22.58
N ASP A 616 10.79 -18.81 -23.33
CA ASP A 616 10.28 -17.54 -22.81
C ASP A 616 8.79 -17.41 -23.14
N PRO A 617 7.89 -17.58 -22.16
CA PRO A 617 6.44 -17.39 -22.34
C PRO A 617 6.11 -15.98 -22.83
N THR A 618 6.88 -14.98 -22.40
CA THR A 618 6.65 -13.58 -22.77
C THR A 618 6.99 -13.35 -24.24
N ALA A 619 8.11 -13.88 -24.72
CA ALA A 619 8.47 -13.82 -26.14
C ALA A 619 7.48 -14.58 -27.02
N CYS A 620 6.93 -15.70 -26.52
CA CYS A 620 5.87 -16.45 -27.20
C CYS A 620 4.63 -15.57 -27.44
N LEU A 621 4.14 -14.91 -26.38
CA LEU A 621 2.99 -13.99 -26.47
C LEU A 621 3.28 -12.80 -27.39
N ARG A 622 4.47 -12.18 -27.31
CA ARG A 622 4.86 -11.09 -28.22
C ARG A 622 4.86 -11.54 -29.69
N THR A 623 5.39 -12.74 -29.98
CA THR A 623 5.41 -13.30 -31.33
C THR A 623 3.99 -13.57 -31.85
N ALA A 624 3.07 -13.95 -30.96
CA ALA A 624 1.66 -14.14 -31.27
C ALA A 624 0.87 -12.81 -31.40
N GLY A 625 1.52 -11.66 -31.19
CA GLY A 625 0.91 -10.34 -31.23
C GLY A 625 -0.04 -10.08 -30.06
N VAL A 626 0.20 -10.70 -28.90
CA VAL A 626 -0.60 -10.49 -27.69
C VAL A 626 -0.06 -9.27 -26.92
N PRO A 627 -0.87 -8.22 -26.70
CA PRO A 627 -0.48 -7.08 -25.87
C PRO A 627 -0.21 -7.52 -24.43
N LEU A 628 0.92 -7.07 -23.86
CA LEU A 628 1.30 -7.42 -22.49
C LEU A 628 0.85 -6.33 -21.53
N ALA A 629 -0.43 -6.38 -21.16
CA ALA A 629 -1.06 -5.40 -20.28
C ALA A 629 -0.43 -5.35 -18.86
N PRO A 630 -0.41 -4.16 -18.21
CA PRO A 630 -0.69 -2.85 -18.82
C PRO A 630 0.43 -2.45 -19.80
N LEU A 631 0.07 -1.77 -20.89
CA LEU A 631 1.03 -1.33 -21.90
C LEU A 631 1.82 -0.09 -21.45
N ASP A 632 3.03 0.08 -22.00
CA ASP A 632 3.93 1.19 -21.63
C ASP A 632 3.29 2.56 -21.95
N ASP A 633 2.67 2.72 -23.12
CA ASP A 633 1.97 3.94 -23.53
C ASP A 633 0.76 4.27 -22.63
N VAL A 634 0.02 3.26 -22.20
CA VAL A 634 -1.05 3.39 -21.21
C VAL A 634 -0.50 3.86 -19.87
N MET A 635 0.62 3.28 -19.41
CA MET A 635 1.24 3.69 -18.15
C MET A 635 1.91 5.06 -18.22
N GLU A 636 2.38 5.50 -19.40
CA GLU A 636 2.84 6.88 -19.64
C GLU A 636 1.71 7.89 -19.41
N VAL A 637 0.50 7.62 -19.92
CA VAL A 637 -0.69 8.46 -19.65
C VAL A 637 -1.02 8.49 -18.16
N VAL A 638 -1.03 7.33 -17.50
CA VAL A 638 -1.28 7.20 -16.05
C VAL A 638 -0.26 7.99 -15.24
N GLY A 639 1.05 7.80 -15.52
CA GLY A 639 2.14 8.47 -14.82
C GLY A 639 2.09 9.99 -15.01
N ARG A 640 1.80 10.44 -16.24
CA ARG A 640 1.67 11.86 -16.55
C ARG A 640 0.50 12.50 -15.83
N ALA A 641 -0.69 11.89 -15.89
CA ALA A 641 -1.87 12.39 -15.21
C ALA A 641 -1.67 12.43 -13.68
N LEU A 642 -1.08 11.38 -13.10
CA LEU A 642 -0.78 11.29 -11.67
C LEU A 642 0.07 12.47 -11.19
N VAL A 643 1.22 12.68 -11.84
CA VAL A 643 2.19 13.72 -11.44
C VAL A 643 1.55 15.11 -11.57
N LEU A 644 0.91 15.39 -12.71
CA LEU A 644 0.33 16.71 -12.98
C LEU A 644 -0.86 17.03 -12.05
N LEU A 645 -1.75 16.07 -11.78
CA LEU A 645 -2.87 16.26 -10.84
C LEU A 645 -2.37 16.51 -9.42
N CYS A 646 -1.32 15.80 -8.99
CA CYS A 646 -0.72 16.00 -7.67
C CYS A 646 -0.11 17.41 -7.55
N ASP A 647 0.68 17.84 -8.54
CA ASP A 647 1.32 19.15 -8.57
C ASP A 647 0.32 20.31 -8.73
N GLN A 648 -0.90 20.04 -9.23
CA GLN A 648 -2.00 21.00 -9.34
C GLN A 648 -2.94 21.01 -8.13
N ASN A 649 -2.55 20.40 -7.00
CA ASN A 649 -3.35 20.34 -5.76
C ASN A 649 -4.70 19.61 -5.92
N MET A 650 -4.76 18.56 -6.76
CA MET A 650 -5.96 17.74 -7.00
C MET A 650 -5.80 16.31 -6.45
N PRO A 651 -5.69 16.13 -5.12
CA PRO A 651 -5.25 14.88 -4.52
C PRO A 651 -6.24 13.72 -4.75
N LEU A 652 -7.55 13.98 -4.71
CA LEU A 652 -8.56 12.94 -4.90
C LEU A 652 -8.61 12.41 -6.33
N ALA A 653 -8.34 13.25 -7.33
CA ALA A 653 -8.19 12.82 -8.72
C ALA A 653 -6.87 12.04 -8.93
N ALA A 654 -5.79 12.43 -8.25
CA ALA A 654 -4.50 11.75 -8.35
C ALA A 654 -4.47 10.38 -7.62
N ALA A 655 -5.21 10.22 -6.53
CA ALA A 655 -5.10 9.06 -5.63
C ALA A 655 -5.34 7.68 -6.28
N PRO A 656 -6.34 7.51 -7.18
CA PRO A 656 -6.50 6.24 -7.89
C PRO A 656 -5.28 5.90 -8.74
N LEU A 657 -4.75 6.87 -9.49
CA LEU A 657 -3.57 6.67 -10.33
C LEU A 657 -2.34 6.31 -9.50
N ALA A 658 -2.15 6.96 -8.35
CA ALA A 658 -1.08 6.61 -7.41
C ALA A 658 -1.22 5.16 -6.94
N SER A 659 -2.45 4.71 -6.66
CA SER A 659 -2.74 3.33 -6.25
C SER A 659 -2.43 2.32 -7.35
N LEU A 660 -2.77 2.66 -8.61
CA LEU A 660 -2.46 1.83 -9.76
C LEU A 660 -0.94 1.69 -9.95
N VAL A 661 -0.22 2.81 -9.95
CA VAL A 661 1.24 2.83 -10.09
C VAL A 661 1.93 2.07 -8.94
N ALA A 662 1.45 2.24 -7.70
CA ALA A 662 1.95 1.51 -6.54
C ALA A 662 1.79 -0.01 -6.68
N ASN A 663 0.61 -0.48 -7.10
CA ASN A 663 0.34 -1.90 -7.35
C ASN A 663 1.21 -2.47 -8.48
N THR A 664 1.35 -1.73 -9.59
CA THR A 664 2.15 -2.16 -10.75
C THR A 664 3.63 -2.28 -10.38
N GLN A 665 4.15 -1.35 -9.59
CA GLN A 665 5.56 -1.35 -9.16
C GLN A 665 5.82 -2.18 -7.89
N ARG A 666 4.78 -2.58 -7.16
CA ARG A 666 4.85 -3.20 -5.82
C ARG A 666 5.70 -2.37 -4.87
N ASN A 667 5.34 -1.11 -4.73
CA ASN A 667 6.13 -0.13 -4.01
C ASN A 667 5.35 0.49 -2.84
N ASP A 668 5.76 0.17 -1.63
CA ASP A 668 5.09 0.57 -0.38
C ASP A 668 5.09 2.10 -0.17
N ILE A 669 6.15 2.79 -0.60
CA ILE A 669 6.23 4.26 -0.55
C ILE A 669 5.08 4.87 -1.37
N LEU A 670 4.84 4.32 -2.57
CA LEU A 670 3.76 4.79 -3.43
C LEU A 670 2.37 4.41 -2.89
N HIS A 671 2.25 3.29 -2.16
CA HIS A 671 1.03 2.95 -1.42
C HIS A 671 0.73 3.98 -0.33
N ALA A 672 1.73 4.40 0.43
CA ALA A 672 1.58 5.44 1.46
C ALA A 672 1.21 6.81 0.85
N VAL A 673 1.83 7.18 -0.28
CA VAL A 673 1.44 8.37 -1.05
C VAL A 673 -0.01 8.27 -1.51
N ALA A 674 -0.43 7.13 -2.08
CA ALA A 674 -1.80 6.94 -2.56
C ALA A 674 -2.84 7.03 -1.44
N ALA A 675 -2.56 6.44 -0.27
CA ALA A 675 -3.42 6.53 0.90
C ALA A 675 -3.54 7.98 1.42
N SER A 676 -2.42 8.70 1.49
CA SER A 676 -2.36 10.12 1.89
C SER A 676 -3.09 11.03 0.90
N LEU A 677 -2.94 10.78 -0.41
CA LEU A 677 -3.71 11.46 -1.45
C LEU A 677 -5.20 11.13 -1.41
N ARG A 678 -5.65 10.01 -0.82
CA ARG A 678 -7.06 9.62 -0.71
C ARG A 678 -7.75 10.07 0.58
N GLN A 679 -7.03 10.04 1.70
CA GLN A 679 -7.62 10.31 3.01
C GLN A 679 -7.13 11.63 3.62
N GLY A 680 -5.91 12.08 3.31
CA GLY A 680 -5.31 13.23 3.97
C GLY A 680 -4.96 12.92 5.42
N VAL A 681 -4.90 13.98 6.23
CA VAL A 681 -4.70 13.92 7.69
C VAL A 681 -6.03 13.93 8.43
#